data_AF-A0A1B6IGK4-F1
#
_entry.id   AF-A0A1B6IGK4-F1
#
_cell.length_a   1.000
_cell.length_b   1.000
_cell.length_c   1.000
_cell.angle_alpha   90.00
_cell.angle_beta   90.00
_cell.angle_gamma   90.00
#
_symmetry.space_group_name_H-M   'P 1'
#
loop_
_entity.id
_entity.type
_entity.pdbx_description
1 polymer ?
#
loop_
_entity_poly.entity_id
_entity_poly.type
_entity_poly.pdbx_seq_one_letter_code
_entity_poly.pdbx_strand_id
1 'polypeptide(L)'
;MSRPSTEDLGFPNWAEEVEEEEKARQERLTQEASYLEEKDEDNPLSVVEEIIRGYDLDTWGQPGLHLNEEPVVLHRTMKTDKLPDCVSVIIVENQLSWRLDLTEELEGTSVTSSTATVKVDKYQEYKVRHEFVAAAFGTEGTDRQLRKEFRAMHDQDDNLTPDYIFPDIQGRKHVVEITTSLSNDLRSLRNAYSSKVFKYREALMNRSTDLVVTYTVIVVTPDLVMSSIPLTEKTVNDLCFRMTVGACIENQAESKGFNIRSGEDMTEKEIMAELIKQEIESVRFDFPQQTDGKCYIIEDMYHRSLGDCNNRKVVDDFFKCRELSIKSQNSKPSQDEQASRYIKIMSNMEGKRGDLKQVCLLPYMILKPEMSNKVSYCNSSTGTAPQYLRTLWENALFKAQENDGWEQRPTSDLLREALSTSQSQIEAMAKERLSTRSKWNRVDMKKVITPSIKTCLQRDGVYGKQARNEVWSKIRREQQKMPFHWNTRTDDIDDWISSIEGLTQLGSIPISQQKPLELLESAHELSQNRHFDFNLVREWMKTRHFHAYDLMSDIMAELCLSLKQNTRSEEMILKRLRHHDVLLLIKTTNSDSHLFFSLYYPNRTNTIEKTQGLPFRNTYSMGFGRVTEFVSVKRDKMANFLNASSRFLTLVSFWCDFYGIQDMKVGSFRKNQEAVKMLNLSMLISLENKAETEESITQTRYMYQEIFKSNLSKSKPDPMKICEKLSDHPRSRLNLWCIKKIIPGFLEMVRVPPTRCKQMPVRDEDSTGVDMVPGDTWRNLKNFFTGGRLNSATSAVNIMYLGYLKDKNEEA
;
A
#
# COMPACT_ATOMS: atom_id res chain seq x y z
N MET A 1 -9.00 19.09 21.58
CA MET A 1 -9.97 18.39 20.73
C MET A 1 -9.59 18.66 19.29
N SER A 2 -8.93 17.68 18.67
CA SER A 2 -8.45 17.70 17.28
C SER A 2 -9.21 16.59 16.54
N ARG A 3 -9.75 16.90 15.36
CA ARG A 3 -10.54 15.95 14.55
C ARG A 3 -9.69 14.71 14.22
N PRO A 4 -10.24 13.49 14.28
CA PRO A 4 -9.56 12.31 13.76
C PRO A 4 -9.52 12.38 12.24
N SER A 5 -8.40 12.00 11.65
CA SER A 5 -8.26 11.74 10.21
C SER A 5 -9.13 10.55 9.83
N THR A 6 -9.78 10.64 8.68
CA THR A 6 -10.74 9.69 8.11
C THR A 6 -10.16 8.33 7.69
N GLU A 7 -8.91 8.01 8.05
CA GLU A 7 -8.24 6.76 7.64
C GLU A 7 -8.33 5.62 8.68
N ASP A 8 -8.90 5.86 9.87
CA ASP A 8 -8.91 4.91 11.00
C ASP A 8 -10.14 3.98 11.08
N LEU A 9 -10.99 3.93 10.05
CA LEU A 9 -12.13 3.01 10.01
C LEU A 9 -12.05 2.19 8.72
N GLY A 10 -11.73 0.90 8.87
CA GLY A 10 -11.71 -0.09 7.80
C GLY A 10 -13.10 -0.37 7.23
N PHE A 11 -13.67 0.62 6.56
CA PHE A 11 -14.74 0.41 5.59
C PHE A 11 -14.10 -0.12 4.29
N PRO A 12 -14.81 -0.99 3.54
CA PRO A 12 -14.43 -1.27 2.16
C PRO A 12 -14.27 0.08 1.44
N ASN A 13 -13.26 0.21 0.59
CA ASN A 13 -13.04 1.42 -0.17
C ASN A 13 -14.17 1.54 -1.20
N TRP A 14 -15.33 2.03 -0.76
CA TRP A 14 -16.54 2.19 -1.58
C TRP A 14 -16.24 2.99 -2.84
N ALA A 15 -15.22 3.85 -2.84
CA ALA A 15 -14.77 4.56 -4.03
C ALA A 15 -14.15 3.61 -5.07
N GLU A 16 -13.33 2.64 -4.67
CA GLU A 16 -12.73 1.66 -5.59
C GLU A 16 -13.74 0.62 -6.06
N GLU A 17 -14.65 0.16 -5.19
CA GLU A 17 -15.74 -0.75 -5.60
C GLU A 17 -16.71 -0.06 -6.57
N VAL A 18 -17.05 1.21 -6.33
CA VAL A 18 -17.88 2.00 -7.27
C VAL A 18 -17.13 2.27 -8.58
N GLU A 19 -15.82 2.49 -8.54
CA GLU A 19 -15.01 2.72 -9.74
C GLU A 19 -14.80 1.44 -10.57
N GLU A 20 -14.65 0.27 -9.93
CA GLU A 20 -14.64 -1.04 -10.59
C GLU A 20 -16.02 -1.44 -11.13
N GLU A 21 -17.09 -1.18 -10.39
CA GLU A 21 -18.47 -1.46 -10.83
C GLU A 21 -18.87 -0.56 -12.01
N GLU A 22 -18.46 0.72 -11.97
CA GLU A 22 -18.63 1.67 -13.07
C GLU A 22 -17.85 1.21 -14.30
N LYS A 23 -16.59 0.79 -14.13
CA LYS A 23 -15.77 0.27 -15.23
C LYS A 23 -16.36 -1.00 -15.85
N ALA A 24 -16.80 -1.95 -15.03
CA ALA A 24 -17.44 -3.18 -15.49
C ALA A 24 -18.80 -2.93 -16.16
N ARG A 25 -19.52 -1.87 -15.76
CA ARG A 25 -20.75 -1.42 -16.41
C ARG A 25 -20.46 -0.77 -17.77
N GLN A 26 -19.45 0.09 -17.86
CA GLN A 26 -19.01 0.69 -19.14
C GLN A 26 -18.53 -0.39 -20.13
N GLU A 27 -17.81 -1.40 -19.65
CA GLU A 27 -17.40 -2.55 -20.49
C GLU A 27 -18.61 -3.35 -21.02
N ARG A 28 -19.65 -3.56 -20.20
CA ARG A 28 -20.90 -4.23 -20.64
C ARG A 28 -21.66 -3.43 -21.69
N LEU A 29 -21.82 -2.11 -21.50
CA LEU A 29 -22.49 -1.23 -22.45
C LEU A 29 -21.71 -1.12 -23.77
N THR A 30 -20.38 -1.17 -23.71
CA THR A 30 -19.52 -1.22 -24.91
C THR A 30 -19.69 -2.54 -25.67
N GLN A 31 -19.84 -3.67 -24.95
CA GLN A 31 -20.16 -4.97 -25.57
C GLN A 31 -21.55 -4.98 -26.21
N GLU A 32 -22.55 -4.33 -25.61
CA GLU A 32 -23.89 -4.17 -26.21
C GLU A 32 -23.85 -3.36 -27.50
N ALA A 33 -23.03 -2.30 -27.57
CA ALA A 33 -22.81 -1.54 -28.79
C ALA A 33 -22.18 -2.40 -29.91
N SER A 34 -21.22 -3.26 -29.57
CA SER A 34 -20.61 -4.21 -30.52
C SER A 34 -21.61 -5.29 -30.98
N TYR A 35 -22.54 -5.71 -30.13
CA TYR A 35 -23.59 -6.67 -30.49
C TYR A 35 -24.63 -6.08 -31.45
N LEU A 36 -24.87 -4.75 -31.40
CA LEU A 36 -25.69 -4.05 -32.40
C LEU A 36 -25.04 -4.06 -33.79
N GLU A 37 -23.70 -4.10 -33.88
CA GLU A 37 -22.96 -4.16 -35.14
C GLU A 37 -22.98 -5.55 -35.78
N GLU A 38 -22.88 -6.65 -35.00
CA GLU A 38 -22.86 -8.03 -35.52
C GLU A 38 -24.19 -8.50 -36.16
N LYS A 39 -25.32 -7.86 -35.84
CA LYS A 39 -26.64 -8.30 -36.31
C LYS A 39 -27.06 -7.77 -37.69
N ASP A 40 -26.43 -6.71 -38.19
CA ASP A 40 -26.89 -5.97 -39.38
C ASP A 40 -25.72 -5.60 -40.34
N GLU A 41 -24.81 -6.53 -40.64
CA GLU A 41 -23.68 -6.31 -41.60
C GLU A 41 -24.15 -5.95 -43.03
N ASP A 42 -25.39 -6.29 -43.41
CA ASP A 42 -25.91 -6.11 -44.77
C ASP A 42 -26.71 -4.79 -44.97
N ASN A 43 -27.06 -4.05 -43.91
CA ASN A 43 -27.77 -2.76 -44.03
C ASN A 43 -27.52 -1.83 -42.82
N PRO A 44 -26.64 -0.82 -42.92
CA PRO A 44 -26.27 0.01 -41.78
C PRO A 44 -27.46 0.84 -41.27
N LEU A 45 -27.73 0.73 -39.97
CA LEU A 45 -28.77 1.52 -39.29
C LEU A 45 -28.47 3.02 -39.40
N SER A 46 -29.53 3.81 -39.59
CA SER A 46 -29.47 5.25 -39.43
C SER A 46 -29.36 5.62 -37.94
N VAL A 47 -28.81 6.79 -37.61
CA VAL A 47 -28.71 7.28 -36.22
C VAL A 47 -30.09 7.32 -35.53
N VAL A 48 -31.15 7.59 -36.29
CA VAL A 48 -32.54 7.57 -35.80
C VAL A 48 -32.97 6.16 -35.39
N GLU A 49 -32.62 5.14 -36.16
CA GLU A 49 -32.92 3.73 -35.82
C GLU A 49 -32.12 3.25 -34.62
N GLU A 50 -30.86 3.70 -34.46
CA GLU A 50 -30.07 3.45 -33.24
C GLU A 50 -30.75 4.03 -32.00
N ILE A 51 -31.32 5.25 -32.08
CA ILE A 51 -32.05 5.87 -30.97
C ILE A 51 -33.31 5.09 -30.60
N ILE A 52 -34.06 4.61 -31.60
CA ILE A 52 -35.28 3.82 -31.36
C ILE A 52 -34.94 2.50 -30.67
N ARG A 53 -33.83 1.84 -31.06
CA ARG A 53 -33.38 0.56 -30.51
C ARG A 53 -32.60 0.69 -29.20
N GLY A 54 -32.03 1.86 -28.91
CA GLY A 54 -31.17 2.09 -27.74
C GLY A 54 -31.88 2.01 -26.39
N TYR A 55 -33.22 1.95 -26.39
CA TYR A 55 -34.03 1.64 -25.21
C TYR A 55 -34.68 0.26 -25.39
N ASP A 56 -34.57 -0.62 -24.39
CA ASP A 56 -35.28 -1.90 -24.34
C ASP A 56 -36.76 -1.66 -24.00
N LEU A 57 -37.50 -1.15 -24.98
CA LEU A 57 -38.90 -0.77 -24.82
C LEU A 57 -39.86 -1.98 -24.91
N ASP A 58 -39.38 -3.12 -25.41
CA ASP A 58 -40.17 -4.36 -25.51
C ASP A 58 -40.41 -5.00 -24.13
N THR A 59 -39.53 -4.73 -23.16
CA THR A 59 -39.75 -5.09 -21.74
C THR A 59 -40.54 -4.04 -20.96
N TRP A 60 -40.61 -2.79 -21.45
CA TRP A 60 -41.00 -1.61 -20.66
C TRP A 60 -42.34 -0.97 -21.05
N GLY A 61 -43.21 -1.65 -21.82
CA GLY A 61 -44.42 -1.10 -22.48
C GLY A 61 -45.52 -0.37 -21.66
N GLN A 62 -45.20 0.16 -20.47
CA GLN A 62 -45.99 1.10 -19.68
C GLN A 62 -45.74 2.55 -20.14
N PRO A 63 -46.77 3.40 -20.23
CA PRO A 63 -46.62 4.85 -20.39
C PRO A 63 -45.66 5.48 -19.37
N GLY A 64 -44.83 6.41 -19.81
CA GLY A 64 -43.82 7.04 -18.97
C GLY A 64 -42.65 7.65 -19.74
N LEU A 65 -41.82 8.42 -19.04
CA LEU A 65 -40.58 8.98 -19.57
C LEU A 65 -39.43 8.00 -19.29
N HIS A 66 -38.75 7.59 -20.35
CA HIS A 66 -37.55 6.75 -20.31
C HIS A 66 -36.33 7.58 -20.67
N LEU A 67 -35.42 7.71 -19.71
CA LEU A 67 -34.17 8.46 -19.82
C LEU A 67 -33.14 7.75 -18.94
N ASN A 68 -31.91 7.59 -19.44
CA ASN A 68 -30.79 7.20 -18.62
C ASN A 68 -30.16 8.45 -18.00
N GLU A 69 -30.20 8.58 -16.67
CA GLU A 69 -29.67 9.78 -15.99
C GLU A 69 -28.13 9.83 -16.00
N GLU A 70 -27.47 8.68 -16.09
CA GLU A 70 -26.02 8.57 -16.24
C GLU A 70 -25.66 8.35 -17.72
N PRO A 71 -24.82 9.21 -18.32
CA PRO A 71 -24.45 9.07 -19.73
C PRO A 71 -23.35 8.04 -19.96
N VAL A 72 -23.33 7.49 -21.18
CA VAL A 72 -22.25 6.66 -21.71
C VAL A 72 -21.24 7.56 -22.43
N VAL A 73 -19.94 7.27 -22.27
CA VAL A 73 -18.86 8.00 -22.96
C VAL A 73 -18.27 7.11 -24.03
N LEU A 74 -18.34 7.56 -25.28
CA LEU A 74 -17.94 6.80 -26.46
C LEU A 74 -16.82 7.54 -27.20
N HIS A 75 -15.67 6.89 -27.37
CA HIS A 75 -14.51 7.49 -28.03
C HIS A 75 -14.49 7.17 -29.51
N ARG A 76 -14.10 8.16 -30.33
CA ARG A 76 -13.83 7.91 -31.75
C ARG A 76 -12.61 7.00 -31.93
N THR A 77 -12.62 6.20 -32.97
CA THR A 77 -11.49 5.35 -33.40
C THR A 77 -10.79 5.91 -34.63
N MET A 78 -11.52 6.69 -35.44
CA MET A 78 -11.00 7.31 -36.65
C MET A 78 -10.13 8.53 -36.34
N LYS A 79 -8.94 8.62 -36.97
CA LYS A 79 -8.05 9.79 -36.86
C LYS A 79 -8.42 10.86 -37.88
N THR A 80 -8.38 12.14 -37.47
CA THR A 80 -8.72 13.29 -38.33
C THR A 80 -7.60 14.33 -38.43
N ASP A 81 -6.34 13.94 -38.23
CA ASP A 81 -5.22 14.87 -38.06
C ASP A 81 -4.93 15.76 -39.30
N LYS A 82 -5.37 15.35 -40.50
CA LYS A 82 -5.21 16.09 -41.77
C LYS A 82 -6.44 16.90 -42.18
N LEU A 83 -7.52 16.86 -41.38
CA LEU A 83 -8.80 17.45 -41.74
C LEU A 83 -8.80 18.98 -41.93
N PRO A 84 -8.02 19.77 -41.16
CA PRO A 84 -7.97 21.22 -41.37
C PRO A 84 -7.51 21.63 -42.77
N ASP A 85 -6.65 20.82 -43.42
CA ASP A 85 -6.12 21.07 -44.76
C ASP A 85 -7.16 20.79 -45.87
N CYS A 86 -8.20 20.02 -45.55
CA CYS A 86 -9.28 19.62 -46.45
C CYS A 86 -10.46 20.62 -46.46
N VAL A 87 -10.51 21.55 -45.50
CA VAL A 87 -11.59 22.54 -45.40
C VAL A 87 -11.11 23.86 -46.01
N SER A 88 -11.95 24.49 -46.83
CA SER A 88 -11.71 25.85 -47.33
C SER A 88 -12.94 26.72 -47.15
N VAL A 89 -12.75 27.88 -46.52
CA VAL A 89 -13.81 28.87 -46.28
C VAL A 89 -13.65 30.07 -47.21
N ILE A 90 -14.73 30.54 -47.84
CA ILE A 90 -14.79 31.74 -48.69
C ILE A 90 -15.90 32.65 -48.15
N ILE A 91 -15.59 33.94 -47.95
CA ILE A 91 -16.56 34.94 -47.51
C ILE A 91 -16.82 35.88 -48.69
N VAL A 92 -18.07 35.95 -49.16
CA VAL A 92 -18.50 36.84 -50.25
C VAL A 92 -19.71 37.63 -49.77
N GLU A 93 -19.67 38.97 -49.86
CA GLU A 93 -20.80 39.85 -49.48
C GLU A 93 -21.38 39.55 -48.07
N ASN A 94 -20.51 39.25 -47.11
CA ASN A 94 -20.89 38.90 -45.73
C ASN A 94 -21.64 37.56 -45.59
N GLN A 95 -21.54 36.67 -46.59
CA GLN A 95 -22.04 35.29 -46.56
C GLN A 95 -20.88 34.29 -46.43
N LEU A 96 -21.05 33.32 -45.53
CA LEU A 96 -20.08 32.25 -45.26
C LEU A 96 -20.30 31.07 -46.23
N SER A 97 -19.40 30.87 -47.18
CA SER A 97 -19.37 29.66 -48.03
C SER A 97 -18.21 28.76 -47.63
N TRP A 98 -18.37 27.45 -47.68
CA TRP A 98 -17.29 26.51 -47.39
C TRP A 98 -17.27 25.34 -48.36
N ARG A 99 -16.12 24.68 -48.46
CA ARG A 99 -15.88 23.53 -49.30
C ARG A 99 -15.01 22.52 -48.56
N LEU A 100 -15.40 21.25 -48.62
CA LEU A 100 -14.68 20.12 -48.04
C LEU A 100 -14.16 19.21 -49.16
N ASP A 101 -12.83 19.16 -49.31
CA ASP A 101 -12.14 18.30 -50.28
C ASP A 101 -11.57 17.07 -49.56
N LEU A 102 -12.33 15.97 -49.58
CA LEU A 102 -11.94 14.71 -48.94
C LEU A 102 -10.84 13.99 -49.72
N THR A 103 -9.89 13.38 -49.01
CA THR A 103 -8.89 12.46 -49.57
C THR A 103 -9.43 11.03 -49.59
N GLU A 104 -8.87 10.15 -50.44
CA GLU A 104 -9.25 8.71 -50.55
C GLU A 104 -9.22 7.97 -49.20
N GLU A 105 -8.40 8.42 -48.22
CA GLU A 105 -8.32 7.86 -46.85
C GLU A 105 -9.58 8.15 -45.98
N LEU A 106 -10.44 9.09 -46.37
CA LEU A 106 -11.59 9.60 -45.58
C LEU A 106 -12.96 9.25 -46.18
N GLU A 107 -13.02 8.46 -47.25
CA GLU A 107 -14.25 8.11 -48.00
C GLU A 107 -15.24 7.20 -47.25
N GLY A 108 -14.89 6.70 -46.06
CA GLY A 108 -15.77 5.84 -45.23
C GLY A 108 -16.83 6.58 -44.40
N THR A 109 -16.91 7.91 -44.47
CA THR A 109 -17.87 8.73 -43.70
C THR A 109 -19.14 9.05 -44.50
N SER A 110 -20.25 9.37 -43.82
CA SER A 110 -21.54 9.68 -44.50
C SER A 110 -21.52 11.01 -45.27
N VAL A 111 -20.42 11.77 -45.16
CA VAL A 111 -20.21 13.05 -45.83
C VAL A 111 -19.55 12.77 -47.19
N THR A 112 -20.32 12.84 -48.27
CA THR A 112 -19.75 12.82 -49.63
C THR A 112 -18.95 14.11 -49.88
N SER A 113 -17.98 14.09 -50.79
CA SER A 113 -17.24 15.29 -51.22
C SER A 113 -18.24 16.37 -51.63
N SER A 114 -18.44 17.36 -50.76
CA SER A 114 -19.58 18.26 -50.82
C SER A 114 -19.09 19.69 -50.89
N THR A 115 -19.51 20.36 -51.96
CA THR A 115 -19.51 21.82 -52.02
C THR A 115 -20.86 22.28 -51.48
N ALA A 116 -20.89 22.82 -50.27
CA ALA A 116 -22.12 23.30 -49.66
C ALA A 116 -22.03 24.81 -49.43
N THR A 117 -22.81 25.56 -50.20
CA THR A 117 -23.00 27.00 -49.99
C THR A 117 -24.12 27.17 -48.97
N VAL A 118 -23.78 27.35 -47.70
CA VAL A 118 -24.77 27.67 -46.66
C VAL A 118 -24.95 29.18 -46.62
N LYS A 119 -26.15 29.67 -46.92
CA LYS A 119 -26.50 31.08 -46.67
C LYS A 119 -26.78 31.24 -45.18
N VAL A 120 -25.78 31.69 -44.43
CA VAL A 120 -25.98 32.07 -43.03
C VAL A 120 -26.48 33.51 -43.00
N ASP A 121 -27.75 33.72 -42.67
CA ASP A 121 -28.29 35.06 -42.40
C ASP A 121 -27.69 35.60 -41.08
N LYS A 122 -27.55 36.93 -41.00
CA LYS A 122 -26.87 37.70 -39.93
C LYS A 122 -27.34 37.44 -38.48
N TYR A 123 -28.40 36.64 -38.30
CA TYR A 123 -29.00 36.30 -37.00
C TYR A 123 -28.81 34.83 -36.58
N GLN A 124 -28.15 33.99 -37.39
CA GLN A 124 -27.84 32.57 -37.09
C GLN A 124 -26.34 32.27 -36.97
N GLU A 125 -25.51 33.31 -36.82
CA GLU A 125 -24.05 33.27 -36.95
C GLU A 125 -23.30 32.35 -35.94
N TYR A 126 -23.97 31.87 -34.88
CA TYR A 126 -23.38 31.12 -33.77
C TYR A 126 -23.69 29.61 -33.75
N LYS A 127 -24.37 29.06 -34.77
CA LYS A 127 -24.86 27.66 -34.76
C LYS A 127 -24.20 26.70 -35.76
N VAL A 128 -23.23 27.14 -36.57
CA VAL A 128 -22.64 26.34 -37.66
C VAL A 128 -22.22 24.93 -37.22
N ARG A 129 -21.45 24.82 -36.14
CA ARG A 129 -21.01 23.53 -35.62
C ARG A 129 -22.14 22.66 -35.06
N HIS A 130 -23.12 23.27 -34.38
CA HIS A 130 -24.30 22.55 -33.86
C HIS A 130 -25.18 22.02 -34.99
N GLU A 131 -25.48 22.86 -35.99
CA GLU A 131 -26.29 22.48 -37.16
C GLU A 131 -25.60 21.40 -38.01
N PHE A 132 -24.28 21.48 -38.17
CA PHE A 132 -23.53 20.49 -38.94
C PHE A 132 -23.54 19.10 -38.29
N VAL A 133 -23.46 19.04 -36.97
CA VAL A 133 -23.61 17.81 -36.19
C VAL A 133 -25.08 17.35 -36.22
N ALA A 134 -26.04 18.26 -36.03
CA ALA A 134 -27.46 17.95 -36.03
C ALA A 134 -27.93 17.38 -37.37
N ALA A 135 -27.34 17.79 -38.50
CA ALA A 135 -27.67 17.28 -39.83
C ALA A 135 -27.47 15.76 -39.98
N ALA A 136 -26.71 15.10 -39.09
CA ALA A 136 -26.59 13.64 -39.08
C ALA A 136 -27.93 12.91 -38.80
N PHE A 137 -28.90 13.60 -38.19
CA PHE A 137 -30.17 13.04 -37.74
C PHE A 137 -31.33 13.29 -38.74
N GLY A 138 -31.06 13.94 -39.88
CA GLY A 138 -32.04 14.19 -40.96
C GLY A 138 -32.44 15.66 -41.12
N THR A 139 -33.20 15.97 -42.19
CA THR A 139 -33.60 17.35 -42.58
C THR A 139 -35.07 17.70 -42.29
N GLU A 140 -35.87 16.78 -41.75
CA GLU A 140 -37.31 16.99 -41.55
C GLU A 140 -37.68 17.66 -40.22
N GLY A 141 -37.51 18.98 -40.17
CA GLY A 141 -38.14 19.87 -39.18
C GLY A 141 -37.55 19.78 -37.77
N THR A 142 -36.46 20.51 -37.56
CA THR A 142 -35.83 20.81 -36.27
C THR A 142 -36.68 21.78 -35.44
N ASP A 143 -36.41 21.88 -34.13
CA ASP A 143 -37.01 22.87 -33.21
C ASP A 143 -38.54 22.82 -33.10
N ARG A 144 -39.11 21.62 -32.94
CA ARG A 144 -40.57 21.44 -32.79
C ARG A 144 -41.01 21.74 -31.36
N GLN A 145 -41.97 22.65 -31.21
CA GLN A 145 -42.53 23.01 -29.90
C GLN A 145 -43.30 21.83 -29.28
N LEU A 146 -43.11 21.58 -27.98
CA LEU A 146 -43.79 20.51 -27.26
C LEU A 146 -45.31 20.55 -27.43
N ARG A 147 -45.94 21.73 -27.44
CA ARG A 147 -47.40 21.87 -27.66
C ARG A 147 -47.93 21.37 -29.02
N LYS A 148 -47.07 21.25 -30.03
CA LYS A 148 -47.46 20.77 -31.37
C LYS A 148 -47.44 19.25 -31.43
N GLU A 149 -46.50 18.64 -30.72
CA GLU A 149 -46.32 17.20 -30.72
C GLU A 149 -47.12 16.55 -29.59
N PHE A 150 -47.14 17.12 -28.38
CA PHE A 150 -47.85 16.61 -27.21
C PHE A 150 -49.16 17.37 -26.94
N ARG A 151 -50.03 16.82 -26.08
CA ARG A 151 -51.21 17.54 -25.58
C ARG A 151 -50.76 18.80 -24.85
N ALA A 152 -51.27 19.96 -25.28
CA ALA A 152 -50.95 21.23 -24.63
C ALA A 152 -51.39 21.20 -23.16
N MET A 153 -50.47 21.51 -22.26
CA MET A 153 -50.69 21.53 -20.81
C MET A 153 -50.98 22.95 -20.30
N HIS A 154 -50.82 23.97 -21.15
CA HIS A 154 -50.96 25.40 -20.84
C HIS A 154 -50.01 25.88 -19.73
N ASP A 155 -48.84 25.24 -19.61
CA ASP A 155 -47.75 25.63 -18.72
C ASP A 155 -46.68 26.47 -19.45
N GLN A 156 -45.61 26.85 -18.75
CA GLN A 156 -44.49 27.58 -19.35
C GLN A 156 -43.64 26.71 -20.29
N ASP A 157 -43.77 25.39 -20.19
CA ASP A 157 -42.97 24.39 -20.90
C ASP A 157 -43.52 24.05 -22.30
N ASP A 158 -44.77 24.42 -22.60
CA ASP A 158 -45.42 24.22 -23.91
C ASP A 158 -44.63 24.80 -25.10
N ASN A 159 -43.79 25.80 -24.82
CA ASN A 159 -42.95 26.48 -25.82
C ASN A 159 -41.53 25.92 -25.91
N LEU A 160 -41.17 24.91 -25.10
CA LEU A 160 -39.87 24.23 -25.23
C LEU A 160 -39.75 23.57 -26.60
N THR A 161 -38.56 23.67 -27.20
CA THR A 161 -38.23 23.16 -28.53
C THR A 161 -37.00 22.26 -28.44
N PRO A 162 -37.17 20.97 -28.15
CA PRO A 162 -36.11 19.99 -28.38
C PRO A 162 -35.67 20.00 -29.85
N ASP A 163 -34.41 19.61 -30.12
CA ASP A 163 -33.86 19.60 -31.48
C ASP A 163 -34.67 18.67 -32.41
N TYR A 164 -35.00 17.46 -31.94
CA TYR A 164 -35.81 16.49 -32.70
C TYR A 164 -36.90 15.84 -31.84
N ILE A 165 -38.07 15.67 -32.46
CA ILE A 165 -39.17 14.85 -31.94
C ILE A 165 -39.72 14.05 -33.12
N PHE A 166 -39.72 12.72 -33.00
CA PHE A 166 -40.30 11.84 -34.01
C PHE A 166 -41.11 10.70 -33.38
N PRO A 167 -42.27 10.35 -33.97
CA PRO A 167 -43.03 9.18 -33.58
C PRO A 167 -42.47 7.92 -34.25
N ASP A 168 -42.57 6.78 -33.58
CA ASP A 168 -42.29 5.48 -34.19
C ASP A 168 -43.55 4.78 -34.70
N ILE A 169 -43.36 3.61 -35.33
CA ILE A 169 -44.46 2.80 -35.88
C ILE A 169 -45.45 2.28 -34.82
N GLN A 170 -45.07 2.29 -33.54
CA GLN A 170 -45.91 1.87 -32.42
C GLN A 170 -46.60 3.06 -31.72
N GLY A 171 -46.41 4.29 -32.21
CA GLY A 171 -46.99 5.50 -31.63
C GLY A 171 -46.25 6.05 -30.40
N ARG A 172 -45.04 5.53 -30.12
CA ARG A 172 -44.12 6.05 -29.09
C ARG A 172 -43.43 7.31 -29.61
N LYS A 173 -43.03 8.20 -28.72
CA LYS A 173 -42.34 9.46 -29.09
C LYS A 173 -40.91 9.47 -28.61
N HIS A 174 -39.99 9.75 -29.52
CA HIS A 174 -38.58 9.88 -29.24
C HIS A 174 -38.19 11.35 -29.30
N VAL A 175 -37.67 11.88 -28.19
CA VAL A 175 -37.20 13.26 -28.06
C VAL A 175 -35.68 13.22 -27.99
N VAL A 176 -35.02 14.03 -28.81
CA VAL A 176 -33.55 14.09 -28.89
C VAL A 176 -33.09 15.54 -28.74
N GLU A 177 -32.12 15.75 -27.85
CA GLU A 177 -31.44 17.03 -27.67
C GLU A 177 -29.94 16.84 -27.91
N ILE A 178 -29.38 17.66 -28.79
CA ILE A 178 -27.98 17.64 -29.19
C ILE A 178 -27.31 18.89 -28.66
N THR A 179 -26.10 18.73 -28.12
CA THR A 179 -25.25 19.84 -27.73
C THR A 179 -23.82 19.58 -28.14
N THR A 180 -23.08 20.63 -28.49
CA THR A 180 -21.69 20.52 -28.95
C THR A 180 -20.74 21.18 -27.95
N SER A 181 -19.56 20.59 -27.76
CA SER A 181 -18.51 21.11 -26.87
C SER A 181 -17.12 20.93 -27.48
N LEU A 182 -16.32 22.00 -27.49
CA LEU A 182 -14.90 21.94 -27.88
C LEU A 182 -14.01 21.40 -26.75
N SER A 183 -14.53 21.31 -25.53
CA SER A 183 -13.81 20.74 -24.39
C SER A 183 -13.96 19.22 -24.35
N ASN A 184 -12.86 18.52 -24.15
CA ASN A 184 -12.84 17.08 -23.85
C ASN A 184 -12.82 16.78 -22.33
N ASP A 185 -12.93 17.81 -21.48
CA ASP A 185 -13.02 17.62 -20.04
C ASP A 185 -14.35 16.96 -19.65
N LEU A 186 -14.28 15.71 -19.16
CA LEU A 186 -15.45 14.91 -18.81
C LEU A 186 -16.37 15.60 -17.80
N ARG A 187 -15.83 16.41 -16.87
CA ARG A 187 -16.64 17.15 -15.90
C ARG A 187 -17.48 18.22 -16.57
N SER A 188 -16.88 18.98 -17.49
CA SER A 188 -17.59 19.98 -18.29
C SER A 188 -18.67 19.35 -19.16
N LEU A 189 -18.39 18.19 -19.76
CA LEU A 189 -19.34 17.44 -20.59
C LEU A 189 -20.52 16.89 -19.76
N ARG A 190 -20.25 16.33 -18.58
CA ARG A 190 -21.30 15.89 -17.64
C ARG A 190 -22.19 17.04 -17.21
N ASN A 191 -21.62 18.23 -16.97
CA ASN A 191 -22.41 19.41 -16.65
C ASN A 191 -23.31 19.83 -17.82
N ALA A 192 -22.80 19.80 -19.06
CA ALA A 192 -23.59 20.10 -20.25
C ALA A 192 -24.74 19.09 -20.44
N TYR A 193 -24.43 17.79 -20.32
CA TYR A 193 -25.42 16.71 -20.33
C TYR A 193 -26.50 16.90 -19.26
N SER A 194 -26.09 17.08 -18.00
CA SER A 194 -26.99 17.24 -16.85
C SER A 194 -27.88 18.47 -16.98
N SER A 195 -27.35 19.57 -17.54
CA SER A 195 -28.13 20.79 -17.76
C SER A 195 -29.23 20.57 -18.80
N LYS A 196 -28.95 19.79 -19.86
CA LYS A 196 -29.95 19.43 -20.88
C LYS A 196 -30.97 18.43 -20.35
N VAL A 197 -30.53 17.45 -19.56
CA VAL A 197 -31.43 16.54 -18.84
C VAL A 197 -32.40 17.33 -17.96
N PHE A 198 -31.86 18.19 -17.09
CA PHE A 198 -32.64 19.00 -16.16
C PHE A 198 -33.67 19.88 -16.88
N LYS A 199 -33.30 20.49 -18.01
CA LYS A 199 -34.17 21.40 -18.78
C LYS A 199 -35.48 20.77 -19.26
N TYR A 200 -35.49 19.51 -19.67
CA TYR A 200 -36.67 18.88 -20.29
C TYR A 200 -37.30 17.74 -19.48
N ARG A 201 -36.61 17.22 -18.45
CA ARG A 201 -37.07 16.05 -17.67
C ARG A 201 -38.47 16.23 -17.10
N GLU A 202 -38.72 17.32 -16.39
CA GLU A 202 -40.03 17.57 -15.75
C GLU A 202 -41.13 17.79 -16.80
N ALA A 203 -40.85 18.61 -17.82
CA ALA A 203 -41.77 18.91 -18.91
C ALA A 203 -42.22 17.65 -19.68
N LEU A 204 -41.28 16.73 -19.97
CA LEU A 204 -41.55 15.49 -20.69
C LEU A 204 -42.24 14.45 -19.80
N MET A 205 -41.86 14.35 -18.52
CA MET A 205 -42.48 13.44 -17.56
C MET A 205 -43.97 13.77 -17.35
N ASN A 206 -44.32 15.05 -17.28
CA ASN A 206 -45.71 15.50 -17.19
C ASN A 206 -46.52 15.21 -18.47
N ARG A 207 -45.86 15.06 -19.61
CA ARG A 207 -46.46 14.82 -20.93
C ARG A 207 -46.43 13.35 -21.36
N SER A 208 -45.83 12.47 -20.56
CA SER A 208 -45.71 11.03 -20.82
C SER A 208 -46.68 10.17 -20.00
N THR A 209 -47.75 10.73 -19.44
CA THR A 209 -48.67 9.98 -18.58
C THR A 209 -49.43 8.88 -19.32
N ASP A 210 -49.80 9.14 -20.58
CA ASP A 210 -50.64 8.26 -21.40
C ASP A 210 -49.88 7.73 -22.64
N LEU A 211 -48.58 8.01 -22.76
CA LEU A 211 -47.74 7.55 -23.86
C LEU A 211 -46.30 7.26 -23.41
N VAL A 212 -45.64 6.37 -24.14
CA VAL A 212 -44.21 6.08 -23.95
C VAL A 212 -43.38 7.18 -24.63
N VAL A 213 -42.54 7.84 -23.84
CA VAL A 213 -41.63 8.89 -24.31
C VAL A 213 -40.19 8.51 -23.98
N THR A 214 -39.29 8.49 -24.95
CA THR A 214 -37.85 8.40 -24.68
C THR A 214 -37.20 9.76 -24.81
N TYR A 215 -36.23 10.06 -23.95
CA TYR A 215 -35.45 11.30 -24.05
C TYR A 215 -33.95 10.99 -24.12
N THR A 216 -33.34 11.31 -25.25
CA THR A 216 -31.93 11.08 -25.54
C THR A 216 -31.18 12.41 -25.59
N VAL A 217 -30.16 12.58 -24.75
CA VAL A 217 -29.25 13.72 -24.80
C VAL A 217 -27.92 13.26 -25.36
N ILE A 218 -27.41 13.98 -26.37
CA ILE A 218 -26.14 13.68 -27.03
C ILE A 218 -25.24 14.91 -26.99
N VAL A 219 -24.11 14.81 -26.29
CA VAL A 219 -23.04 15.81 -26.25
C VAL A 219 -21.91 15.36 -27.17
N VAL A 220 -21.62 16.12 -28.21
CA VAL A 220 -20.59 15.78 -29.19
C VAL A 220 -19.35 16.67 -29.03
N THR A 221 -18.17 16.05 -28.99
CA THR A 221 -16.87 16.73 -29.04
C THR A 221 -16.05 16.26 -30.25
N PRO A 222 -14.90 16.88 -30.56
CA PRO A 222 -14.04 16.41 -31.64
C PRO A 222 -13.54 14.97 -31.45
N ASP A 223 -13.41 14.50 -30.21
CA ASP A 223 -12.75 13.23 -29.87
C ASP A 223 -13.70 12.18 -29.27
N LEU A 224 -14.86 12.57 -28.76
CA LEU A 224 -15.79 11.66 -28.11
C LEU A 224 -17.24 12.15 -28.18
N VAL A 225 -18.16 11.23 -27.96
CA VAL A 225 -19.60 11.47 -27.81
C VAL A 225 -20.04 11.01 -26.43
N MET A 226 -20.76 11.85 -25.69
CA MET A 226 -21.41 11.49 -24.43
C MET A 226 -22.92 11.44 -24.65
N SER A 227 -23.53 10.27 -24.48
CA SER A 227 -24.90 9.99 -24.91
C SER A 227 -25.70 9.28 -23.81
N SER A 228 -27.02 9.51 -23.76
CA SER A 228 -27.93 8.74 -22.89
C SER A 228 -28.00 7.25 -23.25
N ILE A 229 -27.64 6.89 -24.48
CA ILE A 229 -27.69 5.52 -25.00
C ILE A 229 -26.34 5.15 -25.64
N PRO A 230 -25.98 3.85 -25.69
CA PRO A 230 -24.89 3.40 -26.53
C PRO A 230 -25.19 3.72 -28.01
N LEU A 231 -24.14 4.11 -28.76
CA LEU A 231 -24.17 4.38 -30.19
C LEU A 231 -23.08 3.54 -30.86
N THR A 232 -23.25 3.22 -32.14
CA THR A 232 -22.27 2.42 -32.90
C THR A 232 -20.97 3.18 -33.14
N GLU A 233 -19.86 2.46 -33.37
CA GLU A 233 -18.56 3.08 -33.64
C GLU A 233 -18.63 3.99 -34.88
N LYS A 234 -19.39 3.56 -35.90
CA LYS A 234 -19.65 4.34 -37.11
C LYS A 234 -20.34 5.67 -36.81
N THR A 235 -21.39 5.67 -36.01
CA THR A 235 -22.13 6.89 -35.62
C THR A 235 -21.26 7.82 -34.77
N VAL A 236 -20.49 7.28 -33.82
CA VAL A 236 -19.57 8.07 -32.99
C VAL A 236 -18.50 8.75 -33.85
N ASN A 237 -17.90 8.00 -34.79
CA ASN A 237 -16.91 8.54 -35.73
C ASN A 237 -17.50 9.63 -36.63
N ASP A 238 -18.72 9.44 -37.16
CA ASP A 238 -19.39 10.42 -38.02
C ASP A 238 -19.73 11.72 -37.27
N LEU A 239 -20.25 11.63 -36.05
CA LEU A 239 -20.55 12.79 -35.20
C LEU A 239 -19.29 13.57 -34.82
N CYS A 240 -18.23 12.87 -34.41
CA CYS A 240 -16.94 13.50 -34.09
C CYS A 240 -16.29 14.12 -35.33
N PHE A 241 -16.41 13.47 -36.49
CA PHE A 241 -15.95 14.00 -37.76
C PHE A 241 -16.67 15.30 -38.11
N ARG A 242 -18.01 15.30 -38.06
CA ARG A 242 -18.84 16.50 -38.30
C ARG A 242 -18.49 17.63 -37.33
N MET A 243 -18.31 17.31 -36.06
CA MET A 243 -17.88 18.26 -35.04
C MET A 243 -16.52 18.89 -35.37
N THR A 244 -15.58 18.08 -35.87
CA THR A 244 -14.24 18.56 -36.26
C THR A 244 -14.31 19.44 -37.51
N VAL A 245 -15.09 19.08 -38.52
CA VAL A 245 -15.31 19.92 -39.71
C VAL A 245 -15.96 21.25 -39.32
N GLY A 246 -17.00 21.23 -38.49
CA GLY A 246 -17.66 22.43 -37.99
C GLY A 246 -16.69 23.36 -37.26
N ALA A 247 -15.85 22.83 -36.37
CA ALA A 247 -14.81 23.60 -35.70
C ALA A 247 -13.75 24.17 -36.66
N CYS A 248 -13.38 23.43 -37.71
CA CYS A 248 -12.45 23.93 -38.74
C CYS A 248 -13.05 25.09 -39.54
N ILE A 249 -14.34 24.99 -39.92
CA ILE A 249 -15.06 26.07 -40.61
C ILE A 249 -15.06 27.32 -39.72
N GLU A 250 -15.39 27.17 -38.43
CA GLU A 250 -15.43 28.30 -37.49
C GLU A 250 -14.05 28.96 -37.33
N ASN A 251 -13.00 28.17 -37.08
CA ASN A 251 -11.64 28.68 -36.92
C ASN A 251 -11.12 29.40 -38.19
N GLN A 252 -11.40 28.85 -39.38
CA GLN A 252 -10.99 29.49 -40.63
C GLN A 252 -11.77 30.78 -40.91
N ALA A 253 -13.06 30.81 -40.61
CA ALA A 253 -13.88 32.01 -40.74
C ALA A 253 -13.40 33.12 -39.79
N GLU A 254 -13.12 32.79 -38.52
CA GLU A 254 -12.51 33.71 -37.55
C GLU A 254 -11.16 34.26 -38.05
N SER A 255 -10.30 33.39 -38.57
CA SER A 255 -9.00 33.80 -39.13
C SER A 255 -9.12 34.80 -40.31
N LYS A 256 -10.26 34.80 -41.00
CA LYS A 256 -10.58 35.70 -42.11
C LYS A 256 -11.42 36.91 -41.67
N GLY A 257 -11.56 37.13 -40.37
CA GLY A 257 -12.26 38.28 -39.79
C GLY A 257 -13.78 38.15 -39.72
N PHE A 258 -14.34 36.95 -39.92
CA PHE A 258 -15.76 36.68 -39.71
C PHE A 258 -16.00 36.29 -38.25
N ASN A 259 -16.73 37.13 -37.52
CA ASN A 259 -16.80 37.05 -36.07
C ASN A 259 -17.93 36.11 -35.62
N ILE A 260 -17.63 34.81 -35.52
CA ILE A 260 -18.62 33.76 -35.20
C ILE A 260 -19.03 33.76 -33.72
N ARG A 261 -18.17 34.27 -32.84
CA ARG A 261 -18.39 34.25 -31.38
C ARG A 261 -19.03 35.52 -30.83
N SER A 262 -19.25 36.55 -31.65
CA SER A 262 -19.82 37.82 -31.20
C SER A 262 -21.34 37.85 -31.32
N GLY A 263 -22.03 37.02 -30.53
CA GLY A 263 -23.36 37.38 -30.03
C GLY A 263 -23.19 38.44 -28.94
N GLU A 264 -24.13 39.36 -28.78
CA GLU A 264 -24.08 40.50 -27.84
C GLU A 264 -23.98 40.15 -26.33
N ASP A 265 -23.78 38.89 -25.97
CA ASP A 265 -23.56 38.43 -24.59
C ASP A 265 -22.26 37.62 -24.48
N MET A 266 -21.09 38.28 -24.54
CA MET A 266 -19.85 37.64 -24.09
C MET A 266 -19.98 37.37 -22.58
N THR A 267 -19.89 36.10 -22.20
CA THR A 267 -20.01 35.72 -20.78
C THR A 267 -18.82 36.26 -19.99
N GLU A 268 -18.99 36.53 -18.69
CA GLU A 268 -17.90 37.01 -17.82
C GLU A 268 -16.66 36.11 -17.88
N LYS A 269 -16.84 34.81 -18.14
CA LYS A 269 -15.76 33.84 -18.32
C LYS A 269 -14.92 34.09 -19.57
N GLU A 270 -15.55 34.48 -20.67
CA GLU A 270 -14.85 34.75 -21.95
C GLU A 270 -14.09 36.07 -21.87
N ILE A 271 -14.68 37.08 -21.23
CA ILE A 271 -14.00 38.35 -20.90
C ILE A 271 -12.78 38.07 -20.02
N MET A 272 -12.93 37.24 -18.98
CA MET A 272 -11.83 36.88 -18.09
C MET A 272 -10.74 36.08 -18.82
N ALA A 273 -11.11 35.17 -19.74
CA ALA A 273 -10.15 34.42 -20.53
C ALA A 273 -9.32 35.33 -21.45
N GLU A 274 -9.95 36.33 -22.07
CA GLU A 274 -9.25 37.30 -22.93
C GLU A 274 -8.32 38.21 -22.10
N LEU A 275 -8.76 38.64 -20.91
CA LEU A 275 -7.92 39.39 -19.98
C LEU A 275 -6.71 38.56 -19.50
N ILE A 276 -6.91 37.28 -19.18
CA ILE A 276 -5.82 36.36 -18.80
C ILE A 276 -4.85 36.20 -19.96
N LYS A 277 -5.34 36.05 -21.19
CA LYS A 277 -4.51 35.91 -22.38
C LYS A 277 -3.65 37.16 -22.61
N GLN A 278 -4.27 38.35 -22.55
CA GLN A 278 -3.55 39.62 -22.66
C GLN A 278 -2.50 39.79 -21.55
N GLU A 279 -2.84 39.39 -20.32
CA GLU A 279 -1.89 39.45 -19.20
C GLU A 279 -0.72 38.49 -19.41
N ILE A 280 -0.97 37.25 -19.86
CA ILE A 280 0.07 36.26 -20.18
C ILE A 280 0.98 36.78 -21.32
N GLU A 281 0.41 37.35 -22.37
CA GLU A 281 1.16 37.94 -23.49
C GLU A 281 2.00 39.16 -23.06
N SER A 282 1.60 39.86 -22.00
CA SER A 282 2.35 40.99 -21.44
C SER A 282 3.56 40.56 -20.59
N VAL A 283 3.60 39.33 -20.10
CA VAL A 283 4.70 38.82 -19.27
C VAL A 283 5.93 38.57 -20.14
N ARG A 284 6.93 39.46 -20.02
CA ARG A 284 8.26 39.22 -20.59
C ARG A 284 9.05 38.29 -19.67
N PHE A 285 9.43 37.13 -20.20
CA PHE A 285 10.29 36.18 -19.50
C PHE A 285 11.76 36.52 -19.75
N ASP A 286 12.46 36.97 -18.72
CA ASP A 286 13.90 37.26 -18.81
C ASP A 286 14.72 35.99 -18.51
N PHE A 287 15.46 35.52 -19.52
CA PHE A 287 16.32 34.35 -19.35
C PHE A 287 17.49 34.67 -18.39
N PRO A 288 17.78 33.81 -17.41
CA PRO A 288 18.89 33.99 -16.48
C PRO A 288 20.25 33.88 -17.21
N GLN A 289 21.23 34.70 -16.79
CA GLN A 289 22.61 34.58 -17.27
C GLN A 289 23.30 33.37 -16.61
N GLN A 290 24.15 32.68 -17.37
CA GLN A 290 24.89 31.53 -16.88
C GLN A 290 25.93 31.97 -15.84
N THR A 291 25.64 31.73 -14.55
CA THR A 291 26.61 31.89 -13.46
C THR A 291 27.24 30.55 -13.11
N ASP A 292 28.52 30.57 -12.76
CA ASP A 292 29.27 29.36 -12.43
C ASP A 292 28.60 28.57 -11.28
N GLY A 293 28.32 27.29 -11.52
CA GLY A 293 27.82 26.36 -10.50
C GLY A 293 26.30 26.16 -10.39
N LYS A 294 25.46 26.81 -11.22
CA LYS A 294 24.00 26.53 -11.26
C LYS A 294 23.54 26.25 -12.68
N CYS A 295 22.78 25.18 -12.86
CA CYS A 295 22.14 24.84 -14.13
C CYS A 295 20.84 25.64 -14.27
N TYR A 296 20.80 26.57 -15.22
CA TYR A 296 19.61 27.35 -15.55
C TYR A 296 19.15 27.03 -16.98
N ILE A 297 17.84 27.12 -17.24
CA ILE A 297 17.32 27.13 -18.61
C ILE A 297 17.64 28.52 -19.18
N ILE A 298 18.68 28.59 -19.99
CA ILE A 298 19.10 29.82 -20.68
C ILE A 298 18.44 29.93 -22.05
N GLU A 299 18.40 31.13 -22.60
CA GLU A 299 17.79 31.45 -23.90
C GLU A 299 18.29 30.53 -25.03
N ASP A 300 19.60 30.28 -25.09
CA ASP A 300 20.21 29.37 -26.08
C ASP A 300 19.70 27.92 -25.94
N MET A 301 19.52 27.42 -24.71
CA MET A 301 18.97 26.09 -24.48
C MET A 301 17.51 26.03 -24.91
N TYR A 302 16.70 27.05 -24.55
CA TYR A 302 15.30 27.14 -24.94
C TYR A 302 15.12 27.13 -26.46
N HIS A 303 15.85 27.98 -27.19
CA HIS A 303 15.74 28.03 -28.65
C HIS A 303 16.30 26.78 -29.34
N ARG A 304 17.38 26.18 -28.83
CA ARG A 304 17.87 24.90 -29.37
C ARG A 304 16.91 23.74 -29.13
N SER A 305 16.16 23.77 -28.02
CA SER A 305 15.13 22.78 -27.75
C SER A 305 13.88 22.93 -28.63
N LEU A 306 13.61 24.15 -29.13
CA LEU A 306 12.52 24.43 -30.08
C LEU A 306 12.94 24.26 -31.55
N GLY A 307 14.25 24.25 -31.84
CA GLY A 307 14.77 24.09 -33.19
C GLY A 307 14.68 22.66 -33.71
N ASP A 308 14.93 22.50 -35.02
CA ASP A 308 14.89 21.19 -35.67
C ASP A 308 15.89 20.21 -35.05
N CYS A 309 15.40 19.02 -34.68
CA CYS A 309 16.25 17.94 -34.20
C CYS A 309 17.13 17.42 -35.33
N ASN A 310 18.45 17.36 -35.10
CA ASN A 310 19.35 16.65 -36.00
C ASN A 310 19.18 15.13 -35.82
N ASN A 311 18.14 14.59 -36.46
CA ASN A 311 17.77 13.18 -36.39
C ASN A 311 18.95 12.24 -36.71
N ARG A 312 19.82 12.63 -37.66
CA ARG A 312 21.00 11.84 -38.03
C ARG A 312 21.98 11.72 -36.87
N LYS A 313 22.29 12.83 -36.19
CA LYS A 313 23.19 12.82 -35.04
C LYS A 313 22.62 12.00 -33.87
N VAL A 314 21.32 12.12 -33.61
CA VAL A 314 20.64 11.33 -32.57
C VAL A 314 20.74 9.83 -32.85
N VAL A 315 20.51 9.43 -34.10
CA VAL A 315 20.64 8.04 -34.54
C VAL A 315 22.10 7.56 -34.39
N ASP A 316 23.08 8.36 -34.82
CA ASP A 316 24.50 8.03 -34.70
C ASP A 316 24.93 7.86 -33.22
N ASP A 317 24.52 8.79 -32.36
CA ASP A 317 24.81 8.73 -30.92
C ASP A 317 24.10 7.54 -30.25
N PHE A 318 22.88 7.20 -30.66
CA PHE A 318 22.16 6.00 -30.20
C PHE A 318 22.94 4.72 -30.52
N PHE A 319 23.39 4.56 -31.76
CA PHE A 319 24.17 3.38 -32.17
C PHE A 319 25.51 3.31 -31.45
N LYS A 320 26.19 4.45 -31.26
CA LYS A 320 27.43 4.54 -30.48
C LYS A 320 27.22 4.12 -29.02
N CYS A 321 26.18 4.62 -28.36
CA CYS A 321 25.82 4.20 -26.99
C CYS A 321 25.48 2.71 -26.94
N ARG A 322 24.79 2.18 -27.95
CA ARG A 322 24.47 0.76 -28.05
C ARG A 322 25.73 -0.10 -28.16
N GLU A 323 26.70 0.28 -28.98
CA GLU A 323 27.98 -0.42 -29.09
C GLU A 323 28.74 -0.44 -27.76
N LEU A 324 28.81 0.70 -27.07
CA LEU A 324 29.43 0.80 -25.75
C LEU A 324 28.72 -0.09 -24.73
N SER A 325 27.39 -0.14 -24.75
CA SER A 325 26.61 -1.01 -23.87
C SER A 325 26.88 -2.50 -24.13
N ILE A 326 27.00 -2.92 -25.39
CA ILE A 326 27.31 -4.32 -25.74
C ILE A 326 28.72 -4.69 -25.27
N LYS A 327 29.71 -3.81 -25.50
CA LYS A 327 31.08 -4.01 -25.00
C LYS A 327 31.11 -4.15 -23.48
N SER A 328 30.40 -3.28 -22.77
CA SER A 328 30.29 -3.33 -21.31
C SER A 328 29.64 -4.63 -20.82
N GLN A 329 28.59 -5.11 -21.48
CA GLN A 329 27.94 -6.38 -21.13
C GLN A 329 28.87 -7.58 -21.32
N ASN A 330 29.65 -7.62 -22.40
CA ASN A 330 30.60 -8.71 -22.66
C ASN A 330 31.77 -8.73 -21.68
N SER A 331 32.12 -7.59 -21.09
CA SER A 331 33.20 -7.47 -20.09
C SER A 331 32.75 -7.74 -18.64
N LYS A 332 31.49 -8.08 -18.41
CA LYS A 332 31.00 -8.29 -17.04
C LYS A 332 31.62 -9.54 -16.41
N PRO A 333 32.06 -9.47 -15.13
CA PRO A 333 32.55 -10.62 -14.40
C PRO A 333 31.45 -11.67 -14.25
N SER A 334 31.86 -12.93 -14.14
CA SER A 334 30.90 -14.02 -13.90
C SER A 334 30.20 -13.83 -12.55
N GLN A 335 29.02 -14.43 -12.40
CA GLN A 335 28.25 -14.30 -11.15
C GLN A 335 28.98 -14.94 -9.96
N ASP A 336 29.70 -16.05 -10.17
CA ASP A 336 30.57 -16.65 -9.15
C ASP A 336 31.74 -15.72 -8.77
N GLU A 337 32.32 -15.00 -9.72
CA GLU A 337 33.35 -13.98 -9.44
C GLU A 337 32.79 -12.78 -8.67
N GLN A 338 31.59 -12.30 -9.03
CA GLN A 338 30.91 -11.22 -8.31
C GLN A 338 30.65 -11.60 -6.85
N ALA A 339 30.09 -12.79 -6.61
CA ALA A 339 29.87 -13.32 -5.27
C ALA A 339 31.19 -13.50 -4.50
N SER A 340 32.22 -14.07 -5.14
CA SER A 340 33.53 -14.27 -4.52
C SER A 340 34.21 -12.94 -4.17
N ARG A 341 34.07 -11.92 -5.03
CA ARG A 341 34.57 -10.57 -4.77
C ARG A 341 33.89 -9.96 -3.56
N TYR A 342 32.57 -10.06 -3.47
CA TYR A 342 31.80 -9.58 -2.32
C TYR A 342 32.26 -10.28 -1.02
N ILE A 343 32.33 -11.61 -1.02
CA ILE A 343 32.78 -12.40 0.13
C ILE A 343 34.23 -12.03 0.53
N LYS A 344 35.11 -11.81 -0.45
CA LYS A 344 36.49 -11.39 -0.20
C LYS A 344 36.57 -10.00 0.43
N ILE A 345 35.77 -9.03 -0.04
CA ILE A 345 35.65 -7.71 0.56
C ILE A 345 35.21 -7.83 2.02
N MET A 346 34.12 -8.57 2.26
CA MET A 346 33.59 -8.87 3.59
C MET A 346 34.59 -9.60 4.50
N SER A 347 35.44 -10.47 3.93
CA SER A 347 36.45 -11.24 4.68
C SER A 347 37.71 -10.43 4.97
N ASN A 348 38.07 -9.45 4.12
CA ASN A 348 39.32 -8.70 4.23
C ASN A 348 39.22 -7.31 4.88
N MET A 349 38.02 -6.74 5.05
CA MET A 349 37.84 -5.49 5.83
C MET A 349 38.56 -5.51 7.19
N GLU A 350 39.22 -4.40 7.55
CA GLU A 350 39.87 -4.21 8.85
C GLU A 350 38.85 -3.84 9.95
N GLY A 351 39.20 -4.04 11.22
CA GLY A 351 38.37 -3.60 12.35
C GLY A 351 37.06 -4.38 12.53
N LYS A 352 37.16 -5.70 12.69
CA LYS A 352 36.01 -6.60 12.81
C LYS A 352 35.86 -7.24 14.16
N ARG A 353 34.63 -7.62 14.48
CA ARG A 353 34.29 -8.46 15.64
C ARG A 353 33.87 -9.86 15.20
N GLY A 354 34.17 -10.85 16.03
CA GLY A 354 33.83 -12.27 15.84
C GLY A 354 33.16 -12.91 17.05
N ASP A 355 32.68 -12.10 17.99
CA ASP A 355 32.02 -12.58 19.20
C ASP A 355 30.59 -13.06 18.95
N LEU A 356 30.08 -13.89 19.86
CA LEU A 356 28.73 -14.47 19.79
C LEU A 356 27.68 -13.54 20.43
N LYS A 357 27.59 -12.30 19.93
CA LYS A 357 26.56 -11.35 20.36
C LYS A 357 25.17 -11.97 20.18
N GLN A 358 24.27 -11.78 21.12
CA GLN A 358 22.91 -12.32 20.99
C GLN A 358 22.12 -11.52 19.95
N VAL A 359 21.23 -12.20 19.23
CA VAL A 359 20.34 -11.58 18.23
C VAL A 359 19.15 -10.94 18.93
N CYS A 360 18.50 -11.69 19.82
CA CYS A 360 17.35 -11.22 20.57
C CYS A 360 17.74 -10.56 21.90
N LEU A 361 17.03 -9.49 22.26
CA LEU A 361 17.25 -8.74 23.49
C LEU A 361 16.88 -9.56 24.74
N LEU A 362 15.76 -10.28 24.69
CA LEU A 362 15.21 -11.03 25.82
C LEU A 362 15.67 -12.49 25.81
N PRO A 363 15.76 -13.14 26.98
CA PRO A 363 16.00 -14.58 27.05
C PRO A 363 14.74 -15.34 26.59
N TYR A 364 14.92 -16.48 25.94
CA TYR A 364 13.83 -17.39 25.65
C TYR A 364 13.64 -18.34 26.83
N MET A 365 12.56 -18.16 27.58
CA MET A 365 12.28 -18.91 28.79
C MET A 365 10.82 -19.31 28.91
N ILE A 366 10.63 -20.50 29.49
CA ILE A 366 9.33 -21.11 29.70
C ILE A 366 9.17 -21.29 31.19
N LEU A 367 8.14 -20.64 31.73
CA LEU A 367 7.86 -20.63 33.15
C LEU A 367 6.55 -21.38 33.41
N LYS A 368 6.49 -22.05 34.56
CA LYS A 368 5.21 -22.54 35.08
C LYS A 368 4.35 -21.33 35.45
N PRO A 369 3.07 -21.30 35.03
CA PRO A 369 2.20 -20.20 35.36
C PRO A 369 1.98 -20.10 36.87
N GLU A 370 2.14 -18.91 37.44
CA GLU A 370 1.88 -18.64 38.85
C GLU A 370 1.27 -17.25 39.02
N MET A 371 0.11 -17.16 39.69
CA MET A 371 -0.47 -15.88 40.08
C MET A 371 0.00 -15.50 41.47
N SER A 372 0.91 -14.53 41.54
CA SER A 372 1.33 -13.95 42.81
C SER A 372 1.83 -12.54 42.59
N ASN A 373 1.52 -11.65 43.53
CA ASN A 373 2.04 -10.28 43.57
C ASN A 373 3.15 -10.12 44.61
N LYS A 374 3.47 -11.16 45.38
CA LYS A 374 4.43 -11.06 46.49
C LYS A 374 5.85 -11.13 45.97
N VAL A 375 6.63 -10.09 46.25
CA VAL A 375 8.09 -10.18 46.21
C VAL A 375 8.53 -10.96 47.44
N SER A 376 9.44 -11.91 47.28
CA SER A 376 10.09 -12.51 48.45
C SER A 376 11.58 -12.45 48.25
N TYR A 377 12.31 -12.38 49.34
CA TYR A 377 13.76 -12.39 49.31
C TYR A 377 14.30 -13.81 49.12
N CYS A 378 15.41 -13.91 48.40
CA CYS A 378 16.20 -15.13 48.31
C CYS A 378 17.66 -14.73 48.49
N ASN A 379 18.29 -15.23 49.56
CA ASN A 379 19.72 -15.00 49.78
C ASN A 379 20.53 -15.86 48.78
N SER A 380 21.51 -15.27 48.11
CA SER A 380 22.26 -15.91 47.04
C SER A 380 23.77 -15.84 47.31
N SER A 381 24.26 -16.71 48.19
CA SER A 381 25.72 -16.88 48.39
C SER A 381 26.40 -17.70 47.28
N THR A 382 25.65 -18.37 46.41
CA THR A 382 26.16 -19.30 45.38
C THR A 382 25.65 -18.92 43.98
N GLY A 383 26.45 -19.08 42.92
CA GLY A 383 26.00 -18.83 41.54
C GLY A 383 27.06 -18.24 40.61
N THR A 384 26.76 -18.22 39.31
CA THR A 384 27.62 -17.69 38.24
C THR A 384 27.41 -16.22 37.93
N ALA A 385 26.41 -15.57 38.55
CA ALA A 385 26.15 -14.15 38.38
C ALA A 385 27.31 -13.28 38.89
N PRO A 386 27.74 -12.26 38.12
CA PRO A 386 28.70 -11.27 38.58
C PRO A 386 28.33 -10.64 39.93
N GLN A 387 29.35 -10.36 40.76
CA GLN A 387 29.14 -9.83 42.11
C GLN A 387 28.28 -8.56 42.13
N TYR A 388 28.49 -7.62 41.19
CA TYR A 388 27.71 -6.39 41.16
C TYR A 388 26.21 -6.63 40.93
N LEU A 389 25.85 -7.58 40.06
CA LEU A 389 24.44 -7.94 39.84
C LEU A 389 23.83 -8.58 41.09
N ARG A 390 24.58 -9.48 41.75
CA ARG A 390 24.13 -10.11 43.00
C ARG A 390 23.82 -9.06 44.06
N THR A 391 24.77 -8.15 44.33
CA THR A 391 24.60 -7.12 45.36
C THR A 391 23.42 -6.19 45.07
N LEU A 392 23.20 -5.81 43.80
CA LEU A 392 22.07 -4.97 43.41
C LEU A 392 20.73 -5.68 43.64
N TRP A 393 20.61 -6.93 43.17
CA TRP A 393 19.38 -7.70 43.31
C TRP A 393 19.07 -8.07 44.76
N GLU A 394 20.06 -8.50 45.55
CA GLU A 394 19.88 -8.80 46.97
C GLU A 394 19.38 -7.56 47.74
N ASN A 395 19.98 -6.39 47.50
CA ASN A 395 19.50 -5.15 48.12
C ASN A 395 18.09 -4.78 47.69
N ALA A 396 17.77 -4.87 46.39
CA ALA A 396 16.43 -4.54 45.89
C ALA A 396 15.36 -5.46 46.51
N LEU A 397 15.63 -6.77 46.56
CA LEU A 397 14.73 -7.76 47.16
C LEU A 397 14.59 -7.56 48.67
N PHE A 398 15.68 -7.24 49.36
CA PHE A 398 15.68 -6.96 50.80
C PHE A 398 14.83 -5.73 51.13
N LYS A 399 15.01 -4.63 50.41
CA LYS A 399 14.22 -3.40 50.57
C LYS A 399 12.72 -3.61 50.33
N ALA A 400 12.37 -4.39 49.31
CA ALA A 400 10.99 -4.75 49.05
C ALA A 400 10.39 -5.61 50.17
N GLN A 401 11.17 -6.51 50.79
CA GLN A 401 10.68 -7.33 51.90
C GLN A 401 10.47 -6.51 53.18
N GLU A 402 11.37 -5.56 53.48
CA GLU A 402 11.25 -4.69 54.65
C GLU A 402 10.17 -3.61 54.50
N ASN A 403 9.51 -3.52 53.33
CA ASN A 403 8.62 -2.41 52.96
C ASN A 403 9.28 -1.04 53.18
N ASP A 404 10.59 -0.94 52.98
CA ASP A 404 11.34 0.31 53.16
C ASP A 404 11.19 1.19 51.91
N GLY A 405 10.11 1.99 51.89
CA GLY A 405 9.78 2.89 50.79
C GLY A 405 9.26 2.19 49.52
N TRP A 406 9.15 0.86 49.53
CA TRP A 406 8.56 0.08 48.45
C TRP A 406 7.06 -0.12 48.69
N GLU A 407 6.24 0.60 47.93
CA GLU A 407 4.78 0.53 48.00
C GLU A 407 4.19 0.01 46.68
N GLN A 408 3.14 -0.81 46.77
CA GLN A 408 2.33 -1.22 45.62
C GLN A 408 0.95 -0.58 45.66
N ARG A 409 0.47 -0.16 44.50
CA ARG A 409 -0.90 0.36 44.39
C ARG A 409 -1.90 -0.79 44.53
N PRO A 410 -2.94 -0.65 45.37
CA PRO A 410 -3.95 -1.69 45.52
C PRO A 410 -4.66 -2.03 44.20
N THR A 411 -4.89 -3.33 43.96
CA THR A 411 -5.60 -3.80 42.76
C THR A 411 -7.01 -3.21 42.66
N SER A 412 -7.68 -2.98 43.79
CA SER A 412 -9.02 -2.36 43.85
C SER A 412 -9.02 -0.95 43.28
N ASP A 413 -7.98 -0.16 43.55
CA ASP A 413 -7.87 1.21 43.03
C ASP A 413 -7.63 1.21 41.52
N LEU A 414 -6.81 0.27 41.03
CA LEU A 414 -6.58 0.09 39.60
C LEU A 414 -7.86 -0.33 38.87
N LEU A 415 -8.66 -1.22 39.46
CA LEU A 415 -9.94 -1.66 38.90
C LEU A 415 -10.99 -0.55 38.92
N ARG A 416 -11.11 0.19 40.03
CA ARG A 416 -11.99 1.35 40.14
C ARG A 416 -11.68 2.37 39.04
N GLU A 417 -10.40 2.60 38.79
CA GLU A 417 -9.95 3.50 37.75
C GLU A 417 -10.25 2.98 36.34
N ALA A 418 -10.00 1.69 36.07
CA ALA A 418 -10.25 1.08 34.76
C ALA A 418 -11.74 1.00 34.38
N LEU A 419 -12.63 0.87 35.36
CA LEU A 419 -14.08 0.79 35.15
C LEU A 419 -14.79 2.15 35.18
N SER A 420 -14.05 3.22 35.47
CA SER A 420 -14.63 4.58 35.55
C SER A 420 -14.95 5.10 34.15
N THR A 421 -16.21 5.50 33.96
CA THR A 421 -16.70 6.10 32.70
C THR A 421 -16.88 7.62 32.76
N SER A 422 -16.87 8.20 33.97
CA SER A 422 -17.04 9.64 34.17
C SER A 422 -15.74 10.40 33.86
N GLN A 423 -15.79 11.33 32.91
CA GLN A 423 -14.64 12.15 32.50
C GLN A 423 -14.00 12.91 33.67
N SER A 424 -14.81 13.52 34.56
CA SER A 424 -14.31 14.27 35.71
C SER A 424 -13.58 13.37 36.72
N GLN A 425 -14.05 12.14 36.91
CA GLN A 425 -13.39 11.17 37.78
C GLN A 425 -12.07 10.68 37.15
N ILE A 426 -12.06 10.44 35.84
CA ILE A 426 -10.85 10.04 35.09
C ILE A 426 -9.78 11.13 35.22
N GLU A 427 -10.13 12.40 35.08
CA GLU A 427 -9.20 13.53 35.22
C GLU A 427 -8.66 13.68 36.65
N ALA A 428 -9.53 13.53 37.65
CA ALA A 428 -9.11 13.56 39.06
C ALA A 428 -8.11 12.43 39.38
N MET A 429 -8.41 11.21 38.94
CA MET A 429 -7.50 10.06 39.11
C MET A 429 -6.21 10.24 38.31
N ALA A 430 -6.26 10.85 37.11
CA ALA A 430 -5.07 11.17 36.34
C ALA A 430 -4.14 12.15 37.09
N LYS A 431 -4.71 13.18 37.72
CA LYS A 431 -3.96 14.14 38.54
C LYS A 431 -3.35 13.46 39.77
N GLU A 432 -4.09 12.58 40.43
CA GLU A 432 -3.59 11.79 41.56
C GLU A 432 -2.40 10.90 41.14
N ARG A 433 -2.50 10.18 40.01
CA ARG A 433 -1.39 9.37 39.47
C ARG A 433 -0.12 10.20 39.25
N LEU A 434 -0.26 11.38 38.66
CA LEU A 434 0.88 12.27 38.40
C LEU A 434 1.56 12.72 39.70
N SER A 435 0.80 12.90 40.77
CA SER A 435 1.33 13.27 42.09
C SER A 435 1.99 12.11 42.84
N THR A 436 1.52 10.87 42.62
CA THR A 436 1.97 9.68 43.38
C THR A 436 2.94 8.78 42.60
N ARG A 437 3.18 9.02 41.30
CA ARG A 437 4.04 8.17 40.43
C ARG A 437 5.47 7.95 40.92
N SER A 438 6.00 8.82 41.77
CA SER A 438 7.35 8.71 42.34
C SER A 438 7.40 7.86 43.61
N LYS A 439 6.26 7.41 44.16
CA LYS A 439 6.21 6.59 45.39
C LYS A 439 6.23 5.10 45.09
N TRP A 440 5.48 4.69 44.06
CA TRP A 440 5.24 3.27 43.79
C TRP A 440 6.49 2.52 43.34
N ASN A 441 6.68 1.32 43.89
CA ASN A 441 7.66 0.31 43.50
C ASN A 441 9.14 0.78 43.55
N ARG A 442 9.48 1.79 44.36
CA ARG A 442 10.84 2.34 44.44
C ARG A 442 11.72 1.56 45.39
N VAL A 443 13.00 1.45 45.05
CA VAL A 443 14.05 0.91 45.91
C VAL A 443 15.28 1.83 45.91
N ASP A 444 15.78 2.14 47.11
CA ASP A 444 17.01 2.93 47.30
C ASP A 444 18.24 2.04 47.12
N MET A 445 19.16 2.51 46.27
CA MET A 445 20.41 1.81 45.92
C MET A 445 21.65 2.54 46.43
N LYS A 446 21.49 3.68 47.14
CA LYS A 446 22.59 4.55 47.57
C LYS A 446 23.69 3.83 48.37
N LYS A 447 23.31 2.94 49.29
CA LYS A 447 24.28 2.20 50.13
C LYS A 447 25.09 1.15 49.36
N VAL A 448 24.62 0.77 48.17
CA VAL A 448 25.17 -0.36 47.40
C VAL A 448 25.92 0.08 46.16
N ILE A 449 25.59 1.24 45.57
CA ILE A 449 26.29 1.77 44.40
C ILE A 449 27.66 2.33 44.81
N THR A 450 28.63 1.44 44.96
CA THR A 450 30.05 1.80 45.11
C THR A 450 30.66 2.24 43.77
N PRO A 451 31.82 2.94 43.75
CA PRO A 451 32.48 3.32 42.50
C PRO A 451 32.78 2.14 41.55
N SER A 452 33.09 0.96 42.11
CA SER A 452 33.32 -0.26 41.33
C SER A 452 32.03 -0.78 40.68
N ILE A 453 30.93 -0.88 41.44
CA ILE A 453 29.61 -1.28 40.91
C ILE A 453 29.10 -0.26 39.88
N LYS A 454 29.31 1.03 40.14
CA LYS A 454 28.98 2.11 39.19
C LYS A 454 29.70 1.94 37.86
N THR A 455 30.98 1.56 37.89
CA THR A 455 31.77 1.26 36.67
C THR A 455 31.19 0.06 35.92
N CYS A 456 30.77 -1.00 36.61
CA CYS A 456 30.07 -2.14 36.00
C CYS A 456 28.73 -1.72 35.37
N LEU A 457 27.92 -0.91 36.06
CA LEU A 457 26.66 -0.39 35.52
C LEU A 457 26.88 0.48 34.28
N GLN A 458 27.94 1.31 34.27
CA GLN A 458 28.34 2.09 33.10
C GLN A 458 28.76 1.19 31.93
N ARG A 459 29.39 0.04 32.22
CA ARG A 459 29.64 -1.02 31.23
C ARG A 459 28.36 -1.70 30.76
N ASP A 460 27.26 -1.68 31.50
CA ASP A 460 25.96 -2.14 30.99
C ASP A 460 25.18 -1.01 30.28
N GLY A 461 25.74 0.20 30.26
CA GLY A 461 25.14 1.40 29.66
C GLY A 461 24.38 2.27 30.67
N VAL A 462 24.10 1.75 31.87
CA VAL A 462 23.48 2.49 32.97
C VAL A 462 24.46 3.57 33.47
N TYR A 463 24.05 4.84 33.46
CA TYR A 463 24.94 6.01 33.68
C TYR A 463 26.06 6.19 32.63
N GLY A 464 25.97 5.54 31.46
CA GLY A 464 27.03 5.56 30.44
C GLY A 464 27.40 6.95 29.89
N LYS A 465 26.53 7.97 30.05
CA LYS A 465 26.85 9.37 29.71
C LYS A 465 27.98 9.93 30.59
N GLN A 466 28.02 9.57 31.87
CA GLN A 466 29.03 10.05 32.83
C GLN A 466 30.42 9.47 32.50
N ALA A 467 30.48 8.26 31.93
CA ALA A 467 31.72 7.59 31.52
C ALA A 467 32.08 7.83 30.04
N ARG A 468 31.53 8.84 29.37
CA ARG A 468 31.78 9.05 27.92
C ARG A 468 33.25 9.30 27.58
N ASN A 469 33.97 9.97 28.47
CA ASN A 469 35.36 10.37 28.24
C ASN A 469 36.38 9.31 28.70
N GLU A 470 35.92 8.27 29.41
CA GLU A 470 36.74 7.17 29.86
C GLU A 470 37.32 6.37 28.68
N VAL A 471 38.59 5.98 28.78
CA VAL A 471 39.32 5.26 27.72
C VAL A 471 38.61 3.96 27.33
N TRP A 472 38.23 3.15 28.33
CA TRP A 472 37.54 1.89 28.10
C TRP A 472 36.16 2.06 27.42
N SER A 473 35.48 3.19 27.67
CA SER A 473 34.18 3.50 27.07
C SER A 473 34.31 3.87 25.60
N LYS A 474 35.37 4.62 25.23
CA LYS A 474 35.72 4.92 23.83
C LYS A 474 36.03 3.64 23.05
N ILE A 475 36.91 2.79 23.58
CA ILE A 475 37.27 1.50 22.98
C ILE A 475 36.03 0.63 22.77
N ARG A 476 35.16 0.53 23.77
CA ARG A 476 33.92 -0.25 23.67
C ARG A 476 32.97 0.29 22.58
N ARG A 477 32.81 1.61 22.48
CA ARG A 477 31.95 2.23 21.45
C ARG A 477 32.49 1.98 20.05
N GLU A 478 33.80 2.02 19.88
CA GLU A 478 34.46 1.65 18.62
C GLU A 478 34.18 0.17 18.29
N GLN A 479 34.39 -0.74 19.24
CA GLN A 479 34.07 -2.18 19.07
C GLN A 479 32.59 -2.47 18.77
N GLN A 480 31.66 -1.67 19.31
CA GLN A 480 30.23 -1.83 19.02
C GLN A 480 29.82 -1.36 17.62
N LYS A 481 30.63 -0.48 17.00
CA LYS A 481 30.43 -0.02 15.62
C LYS A 481 31.11 -0.92 14.58
N MET A 482 32.04 -1.78 15.01
CA MET A 482 32.73 -2.73 14.14
C MET A 482 31.73 -3.74 13.52
N PRO A 483 31.83 -4.02 12.22
CA PRO A 483 31.04 -5.06 11.57
C PRO A 483 31.49 -6.46 12.00
N PHE A 484 30.60 -7.43 11.85
CA PHE A 484 30.92 -8.83 12.05
C PHE A 484 31.78 -9.36 10.90
N HIS A 485 32.79 -10.14 11.25
CA HIS A 485 33.61 -10.85 10.27
C HIS A 485 32.77 -11.91 9.53
N TRP A 486 33.02 -12.14 8.23
CA TRP A 486 32.32 -13.18 7.44
C TRP A 486 32.32 -14.55 8.14
N ASN A 487 33.48 -15.00 8.61
CA ASN A 487 33.64 -16.26 9.37
C ASN A 487 33.05 -16.25 10.80
N THR A 488 32.36 -15.18 11.24
CA THR A 488 31.66 -15.20 12.53
C THR A 488 30.63 -16.33 12.53
N ARG A 489 30.63 -17.13 13.59
CA ARG A 489 29.76 -18.28 13.77
C ARG A 489 28.29 -17.83 13.87
N THR A 490 27.40 -18.49 13.13
CA THR A 490 25.95 -18.19 13.01
C THR A 490 25.10 -19.47 12.93
N ASP A 491 25.68 -20.63 13.22
CA ASP A 491 25.04 -21.94 13.23
C ASP A 491 23.99 -22.09 14.35
N ASP A 492 24.15 -21.38 15.47
CA ASP A 492 23.12 -21.25 16.52
C ASP A 492 21.78 -20.73 15.98
N ILE A 493 21.81 -19.93 14.90
CA ILE A 493 20.60 -19.47 14.22
C ILE A 493 19.99 -20.60 13.39
N ASP A 494 20.81 -21.38 12.67
CA ASP A 494 20.37 -22.55 11.90
C ASP A 494 19.77 -23.64 12.81
N ASP A 495 20.41 -23.90 13.95
CA ASP A 495 19.95 -24.84 14.97
C ASP A 495 18.61 -24.39 15.57
N TRP A 496 18.48 -23.09 15.87
CA TRP A 496 17.24 -22.53 16.41
C TRP A 496 16.08 -22.64 15.43
N ILE A 497 16.26 -22.18 14.18
CA ILE A 497 15.15 -22.18 13.22
C ILE A 497 14.70 -23.60 12.90
N SER A 498 15.62 -24.57 12.91
CA SER A 498 15.32 -25.98 12.65
C SER A 498 14.69 -26.70 13.86
N SER A 499 14.65 -26.07 15.04
CA SER A 499 14.14 -26.70 16.26
C SER A 499 12.62 -26.82 16.25
N ILE A 500 12.13 -28.05 16.39
CA ILE A 500 10.71 -28.35 16.62
C ILE A 500 10.33 -28.28 18.10
N GLU A 501 11.30 -28.13 19.01
CA GLU A 501 11.06 -28.25 20.45
C GLU A 501 10.18 -27.15 21.02
N GLY A 502 10.16 -25.97 20.38
CA GLY A 502 9.26 -24.89 20.76
C GLY A 502 7.80 -25.16 20.40
N LEU A 503 7.53 -26.14 19.54
CA LEU A 503 6.16 -26.58 19.21
C LEU A 503 5.63 -27.69 20.11
N THR A 504 6.42 -28.16 21.08
CA THR A 504 5.95 -29.10 22.10
C THR A 504 4.83 -28.46 22.90
N GLN A 505 3.68 -29.12 23.00
CA GLN A 505 2.54 -28.68 23.78
C GLN A 505 2.73 -28.97 25.27
N LEU A 506 2.35 -27.99 26.09
CA LEU A 506 2.29 -28.08 27.54
C LEU A 506 0.87 -28.42 28.00
N GLY A 507 0.73 -28.80 29.27
CA GLY A 507 -0.57 -29.18 29.84
C GLY A 507 -1.59 -28.04 29.96
N SER A 508 -1.16 -26.78 29.87
CA SER A 508 -2.02 -25.60 30.04
C SER A 508 -1.58 -24.44 29.15
N ILE A 509 -2.50 -23.49 28.94
CA ILE A 509 -2.19 -22.18 28.33
C ILE A 509 -1.67 -21.21 29.41
N PRO A 510 -0.95 -20.13 29.04
CA PRO A 510 -0.56 -19.08 29.99
C PRO A 510 -1.76 -18.50 30.73
N ILE A 511 -1.61 -18.22 32.03
CA ILE A 511 -2.70 -17.67 32.87
C ILE A 511 -3.18 -16.31 32.36
N SER A 512 -2.24 -15.47 31.90
CA SER A 512 -2.46 -14.17 31.24
C SER A 512 -3.52 -14.24 30.12
N GLN A 513 -3.63 -15.40 29.45
CA GLN A 513 -4.45 -15.59 28.27
C GLN A 513 -5.78 -16.32 28.52
N GLN A 514 -6.05 -16.78 29.75
CA GLN A 514 -7.31 -17.47 30.06
C GLN A 514 -8.53 -16.57 29.86
N LYS A 515 -8.52 -15.36 30.42
CA LYS A 515 -9.63 -14.40 30.27
C LYS A 515 -9.81 -13.87 28.85
N PRO A 516 -8.75 -13.47 28.12
CA PRO A 516 -8.88 -13.15 26.70
C PRO A 516 -9.50 -14.29 25.88
N LEU A 517 -9.12 -15.54 26.16
CA LEU A 517 -9.65 -16.69 25.44
C LEU A 517 -11.14 -16.94 25.77
N GLU A 518 -11.57 -16.79 27.02
CA GLU A 518 -13.00 -16.86 27.41
C GLU A 518 -13.85 -15.81 26.66
N LEU A 519 -13.33 -14.59 26.48
CA LEU A 519 -14.01 -13.54 25.73
C LEU A 519 -14.09 -13.87 24.24
N LEU A 520 -13.01 -14.41 23.67
CA LEU A 520 -12.99 -14.85 22.27
C LEU A 520 -13.93 -16.04 22.03
N GLU A 521 -14.02 -16.97 22.98
CA GLU A 521 -14.95 -18.11 22.95
C GLU A 521 -16.40 -17.62 22.97
N SER A 522 -16.72 -16.68 23.86
CA SER A 522 -18.03 -16.04 23.92
C SER A 522 -18.39 -15.31 22.62
N ALA A 523 -17.43 -14.58 22.03
CA ALA A 523 -17.65 -13.90 20.75
C ALA A 523 -17.84 -14.89 19.59
N HIS A 524 -17.09 -15.99 19.59
CA HIS A 524 -17.21 -17.05 18.60
C HIS A 524 -18.60 -17.71 18.65
N GLU A 525 -19.08 -18.04 19.86
CA GLU A 525 -20.42 -18.59 20.08
C GLU A 525 -21.53 -17.63 19.60
N LEU A 526 -21.42 -16.34 19.93
CA LEU A 526 -22.35 -15.31 19.48
C LEU A 526 -22.37 -15.15 17.96
N SER A 527 -21.21 -15.27 17.31
CA SER A 527 -21.09 -15.20 15.84
C SER A 527 -21.61 -16.44 15.11
N GLN A 528 -21.86 -17.54 15.83
CA GLN A 528 -22.26 -18.84 15.26
C GLN A 528 -21.32 -19.34 14.15
N ASN A 529 -20.03 -19.02 14.23
CA ASN A 529 -19.05 -19.41 13.22
C ASN A 529 -18.75 -20.92 13.29
N ARG A 530 -19.51 -21.74 12.56
CA ARG A 530 -19.35 -23.21 12.54
C ARG A 530 -18.18 -23.71 11.70
N HIS A 531 -17.53 -22.83 10.93
CA HIS A 531 -16.48 -23.22 9.98
C HIS A 531 -15.08 -23.23 10.60
N PHE A 532 -14.90 -22.65 11.79
CA PHE A 532 -13.61 -22.55 12.46
C PHE A 532 -13.61 -23.33 13.78
N ASP A 533 -12.67 -24.27 13.94
CA ASP A 533 -12.46 -24.97 15.21
C ASP A 533 -11.67 -24.09 16.18
N PHE A 534 -12.39 -23.47 17.13
CA PHE A 534 -11.79 -22.62 18.16
C PHE A 534 -10.74 -23.34 19.02
N ASN A 535 -10.81 -24.67 19.13
CA ASN A 535 -9.82 -25.45 19.89
C ASN A 535 -8.40 -25.35 19.30
N LEU A 536 -8.27 -25.08 18.00
CA LEU A 536 -6.98 -24.89 17.35
C LEU A 536 -6.19 -23.74 18.00
N VAL A 537 -6.86 -22.62 18.31
CA VAL A 537 -6.22 -21.49 19.00
C VAL A 537 -5.67 -21.94 20.35
N ARG A 538 -6.49 -22.68 21.13
CA ARG A 538 -6.10 -23.21 22.43
C ARG A 538 -4.93 -24.21 22.32
N GLU A 539 -4.90 -25.04 21.29
CA GLU A 539 -3.80 -25.97 21.02
C GLU A 539 -2.47 -25.25 20.75
N TRP A 540 -2.50 -24.19 19.95
CA TRP A 540 -1.32 -23.39 19.65
C TRP A 540 -0.84 -22.59 20.87
N MET A 541 -1.75 -22.08 21.69
CA MET A 541 -1.43 -21.39 22.94
C MET A 541 -0.78 -22.29 23.99
N LYS A 542 -0.94 -23.61 23.88
CA LYS A 542 -0.24 -24.59 24.73
C LYS A 542 1.21 -24.81 24.31
N THR A 543 1.65 -24.33 23.15
CA THR A 543 3.02 -24.57 22.68
C THR A 543 4.05 -23.80 23.51
N ARG A 544 5.24 -24.39 23.66
CA ARG A 544 6.38 -23.76 24.32
C ARG A 544 6.75 -22.39 23.74
N HIS A 545 6.63 -22.21 22.43
CA HIS A 545 6.83 -20.93 21.75
C HIS A 545 5.84 -19.88 22.23
N PHE A 546 4.55 -20.21 22.24
CA PHE A 546 3.53 -19.27 22.70
C PHE A 546 3.78 -18.84 24.14
N HIS A 547 4.09 -19.77 25.05
CA HIS A 547 4.44 -19.44 26.45
C HIS A 547 5.65 -18.50 26.57
N ALA A 548 6.71 -18.74 25.79
CA ALA A 548 7.88 -17.87 25.81
C ALA A 548 7.57 -16.47 25.24
N TYR A 549 6.81 -16.38 24.15
CA TYR A 549 6.44 -15.11 23.53
C TYR A 549 5.40 -14.33 24.35
N ASP A 550 4.52 -15.02 25.08
CA ASP A 550 3.60 -14.41 26.03
C ASP A 550 4.37 -13.78 27.20
N LEU A 551 5.35 -14.48 27.76
CA LEU A 551 6.24 -13.91 28.77
C LEU A 551 7.01 -12.68 28.26
N MET A 552 7.52 -12.72 27.02
CA MET A 552 8.18 -11.55 26.41
C MET A 552 7.21 -10.37 26.26
N SER A 553 5.96 -10.64 25.90
CA SER A 553 4.90 -9.63 25.75
C SER A 553 4.55 -9.00 27.10
N ASP A 554 4.40 -9.81 28.16
CA ASP A 554 4.14 -9.36 29.53
C ASP A 554 5.29 -8.52 30.10
N ILE A 555 6.54 -8.95 29.90
CA ILE A 555 7.73 -8.17 30.28
C ILE A 555 7.68 -6.81 29.58
N MET A 556 7.43 -6.79 28.28
CA MET A 556 7.47 -5.56 27.50
C MET A 556 6.32 -4.61 27.84
N ALA A 557 5.12 -5.13 28.11
CA ALA A 557 4.00 -4.33 28.59
C ALA A 557 4.36 -3.58 29.88
N GLU A 558 5.00 -4.26 30.84
CA GLU A 558 5.40 -3.63 32.10
C GLU A 558 6.52 -2.59 31.91
N LEU A 559 7.45 -2.83 30.98
CA LEU A 559 8.48 -1.85 30.62
C LEU A 559 7.87 -0.61 29.95
N CYS A 560 6.91 -0.77 29.05
CA CYS A 560 6.17 0.33 28.41
C CYS A 560 5.48 1.21 29.46
N LEU A 561 4.82 0.60 30.45
CA LEU A 561 4.19 1.31 31.56
C LEU A 561 5.20 2.06 32.44
N SER A 562 6.43 1.57 32.50
CA SER A 562 7.52 2.13 33.32
C SER A 562 8.23 3.31 32.65
N LEU A 563 8.09 3.54 31.34
CA LEU A 563 8.75 4.65 30.62
C LEU A 563 8.43 6.03 31.22
N LYS A 564 7.23 6.22 31.75
CA LYS A 564 6.79 7.50 32.34
C LYS A 564 7.19 7.67 33.82
N GLN A 565 7.85 6.68 34.40
CA GLN A 565 8.22 6.65 35.82
C GLN A 565 9.70 7.01 36.02
N ASN A 566 10.06 8.29 35.86
CA ASN A 566 11.46 8.73 36.03
C ASN A 566 12.04 8.36 37.41
N THR A 567 13.30 7.94 37.46
CA THR A 567 14.05 7.57 38.67
C THR A 567 15.14 8.58 39.00
N ARG A 568 15.38 8.80 40.30
CA ARG A 568 16.54 9.59 40.77
C ARG A 568 17.84 8.86 40.50
N SER A 569 19.01 9.52 40.61
CA SER A 569 20.31 8.91 40.27
C SER A 569 20.56 7.59 41.01
N GLU A 570 20.31 7.49 42.31
CA GLU A 570 20.60 6.30 43.13
C GLU A 570 19.35 5.46 43.44
N GLU A 571 18.32 5.60 42.63
CA GLU A 571 17.03 4.93 42.80
C GLU A 571 16.73 4.03 41.58
N MET A 572 16.06 2.91 41.83
CA MET A 572 15.53 2.00 40.80
C MET A 572 14.08 1.63 41.12
N ILE A 573 13.40 1.04 40.14
CA ILE A 573 12.04 0.53 40.29
C ILE A 573 12.10 -0.99 40.31
N LEU A 574 11.52 -1.62 41.33
CA LEU A 574 11.40 -3.07 41.43
C LEU A 574 9.94 -3.48 41.25
N LYS A 575 9.65 -4.23 40.19
CA LYS A 575 8.31 -4.75 39.88
C LYS A 575 8.31 -6.27 39.76
N ARG A 576 7.14 -6.87 39.96
CA ARG A 576 6.85 -8.28 39.73
C ARG A 576 5.74 -8.40 38.70
N LEU A 577 5.89 -9.29 37.72
CA LEU A 577 4.81 -9.58 36.78
C LEU A 577 3.67 -10.32 37.47
N ARG A 578 2.44 -10.01 37.10
CA ARG A 578 1.24 -10.56 37.74
C ARG A 578 1.02 -12.05 37.45
N HIS A 579 1.28 -12.46 36.21
CA HIS A 579 0.97 -13.80 35.70
C HIS A 579 2.20 -14.72 35.60
N HIS A 580 3.38 -14.16 35.87
CA HIS A 580 4.66 -14.84 35.72
C HIS A 580 5.53 -14.54 36.94
N ASP A 581 6.21 -15.56 37.49
CA ASP A 581 7.18 -15.37 38.58
C ASP A 581 8.49 -14.76 38.04
N VAL A 582 8.41 -13.48 37.69
CA VAL A 582 9.51 -12.68 37.13
C VAL A 582 9.53 -11.33 37.78
N LEU A 583 10.71 -10.91 38.21
CA LEU A 583 10.96 -9.59 38.75
C LEU A 583 11.78 -8.77 37.77
N LEU A 584 11.45 -7.49 37.70
CA LEU A 584 12.09 -6.50 36.86
C LEU A 584 12.72 -5.43 37.75
N LEU A 585 14.02 -5.23 37.59
CA LEU A 585 14.73 -4.11 38.18
C LEU A 585 14.99 -3.08 37.08
N ILE A 586 14.30 -1.96 37.16
CA ILE A 586 14.21 -0.97 36.09
C ILE A 586 14.92 0.32 36.49
N LYS A 587 15.74 0.81 35.59
CA LYS A 587 16.34 2.14 35.64
C LYS A 587 15.89 2.95 34.43
N THR A 588 14.99 3.88 34.68
CA THR A 588 14.60 4.90 33.69
C THR A 588 15.60 6.05 33.66
N THR A 589 15.63 6.80 32.56
CA THR A 589 16.38 8.06 32.47
C THR A 589 15.41 9.22 32.24
N ASN A 590 15.14 9.58 30.99
CA ASN A 590 14.03 10.42 30.55
C ASN A 590 13.07 9.60 29.67
N SER A 591 11.81 10.02 29.59
CA SER A 591 10.74 9.28 28.89
C SER A 591 11.03 9.00 27.42
N ASP A 592 11.84 9.84 26.79
CA ASP A 592 12.06 9.83 25.34
C ASP A 592 13.39 9.15 24.94
N SER A 593 14.12 8.57 25.90
CA SER A 593 15.36 7.85 25.57
C SER A 593 15.30 6.36 25.90
N HIS A 594 16.36 5.84 26.51
CA HIS A 594 16.52 4.43 26.82
C HIS A 594 15.99 4.14 28.22
N LEU A 595 15.27 3.04 28.30
CA LEU A 595 14.99 2.36 29.55
C LEU A 595 16.02 1.23 29.71
N PHE A 596 16.58 1.12 30.91
CA PHE A 596 17.47 0.02 31.27
C PHE A 596 16.75 -0.92 32.23
N PHE A 597 16.91 -2.22 32.05
CA PHE A 597 16.31 -3.19 32.95
C PHE A 597 17.18 -4.44 33.09
N SER A 598 17.04 -5.11 34.22
CA SER A 598 17.51 -6.46 34.48
C SER A 598 16.32 -7.29 34.92
N LEU A 599 16.35 -8.58 34.60
CA LEU A 599 15.30 -9.56 34.93
C LEU A 599 15.85 -10.59 35.91
N TYR A 600 15.04 -10.94 36.91
CA TYR A 600 15.29 -12.03 37.84
C TYR A 600 14.13 -13.03 37.81
N TYR A 601 14.50 -14.31 37.75
CA TYR A 601 13.61 -15.45 37.62
C TYR A 601 13.85 -16.35 38.83
N PRO A 602 13.03 -16.24 39.89
CA PRO A 602 13.16 -17.11 41.05
C PRO A 602 12.92 -18.56 40.63
N ASN A 603 13.71 -19.46 41.19
CA ASN A 603 13.60 -20.91 41.00
C ASN A 603 13.19 -21.59 42.30
N ARG A 604 12.04 -21.17 42.86
CA ARG A 604 11.56 -21.64 44.18
C ARG A 604 10.90 -23.01 44.12
N THR A 605 10.37 -23.39 42.96
CA THR A 605 9.50 -24.57 42.79
C THR A 605 9.74 -25.30 41.46
N ASN A 606 10.94 -25.21 40.88
CA ASN A 606 11.19 -25.60 39.48
C ASN A 606 10.21 -24.89 38.52
N THR A 607 10.06 -23.58 38.74
CA THR A 607 9.26 -22.67 37.91
C THR A 607 9.83 -22.55 36.51
N ILE A 608 11.14 -22.73 36.34
CA ILE A 608 11.78 -22.69 35.03
C ILE A 608 11.72 -24.10 34.40
N GLU A 609 10.89 -24.25 33.35
CA GLU A 609 10.82 -25.51 32.60
C GLU A 609 11.97 -25.63 31.59
N LYS A 610 12.25 -24.53 30.88
CA LYS A 610 13.28 -24.51 29.84
C LYS A 610 13.88 -23.12 29.67
N THR A 611 15.18 -23.09 29.40
CA THR A 611 15.91 -21.89 29.00
C THR A 611 16.71 -22.18 27.73
N GLN A 612 16.64 -21.29 26.75
CA GLN A 612 17.51 -21.33 25.58
C GLN A 612 18.52 -20.18 25.67
N GLY A 613 19.79 -20.47 25.36
CA GLY A 613 20.82 -19.46 25.18
C GLY A 613 20.71 -18.82 23.80
N LEU A 614 21.84 -18.77 23.08
CA LEU A 614 21.89 -18.28 21.71
C LEU A 614 20.82 -18.93 20.80
N PRO A 615 20.17 -18.18 19.90
CA PRO A 615 20.41 -16.77 19.55
C PRO A 615 19.80 -15.73 20.53
N PHE A 616 19.17 -16.16 21.62
CA PHE A 616 18.58 -15.32 22.66
C PHE A 616 19.58 -14.92 23.74
N ARG A 617 19.17 -14.00 24.61
CA ARG A 617 20.00 -13.51 25.72
C ARG A 617 20.27 -14.61 26.74
N ASN A 618 21.54 -14.73 27.15
CA ASN A 618 21.95 -15.66 28.19
C ASN A 618 21.52 -15.16 29.59
N THR A 619 21.40 -16.11 30.51
CA THR A 619 21.09 -15.85 31.92
C THR A 619 22.16 -16.44 32.84
N TYR A 620 22.43 -15.75 33.94
CA TYR A 620 23.36 -16.19 34.98
C TYR A 620 22.61 -16.86 36.13
N SER A 621 23.25 -17.81 36.81
CA SER A 621 22.70 -18.42 38.02
C SER A 621 22.96 -17.54 39.23
N MET A 622 21.93 -17.29 40.03
CA MET A 622 21.95 -16.52 41.28
C MET A 622 21.30 -17.37 42.38
N GLY A 623 21.97 -18.47 42.74
CA GLY A 623 21.55 -19.44 43.75
C GLY A 623 20.17 -20.02 43.45
N PHE A 624 19.15 -19.49 44.12
CA PHE A 624 17.75 -19.87 43.99
C PHE A 624 17.04 -19.22 42.80
N GLY A 625 17.74 -18.86 41.72
CA GLY A 625 17.13 -18.24 40.56
C GLY A 625 18.12 -17.94 39.44
N ARG A 626 17.63 -17.28 38.39
CA ARG A 626 18.43 -16.82 37.26
C ARG A 626 18.28 -15.32 37.05
N VAL A 627 19.33 -14.66 36.59
CA VAL A 627 19.36 -13.21 36.40
C VAL A 627 19.96 -12.84 35.04
N THR A 628 19.56 -11.69 34.50
CA THR A 628 20.15 -11.09 33.30
C THR A 628 20.99 -9.86 33.67
N GLU A 629 22.03 -9.56 32.87
CA GLU A 629 22.70 -8.26 32.95
C GLU A 629 21.74 -7.11 32.63
N PHE A 630 22.12 -5.87 32.95
CA PHE A 630 21.30 -4.72 32.55
C PHE A 630 21.32 -4.56 31.03
N VAL A 631 20.13 -4.38 30.46
CA VAL A 631 19.92 -4.26 29.02
C VAL A 631 19.19 -2.97 28.75
N SER A 632 19.54 -2.31 27.65
CA SER A 632 18.86 -1.09 27.21
C SER A 632 17.84 -1.40 26.12
N VAL A 633 16.66 -0.81 26.23
CA VAL A 633 15.64 -0.83 25.19
C VAL A 633 15.16 0.60 24.93
N LYS A 634 14.94 0.93 23.66
CA LYS A 634 14.29 2.17 23.26
C LYS A 634 12.80 1.93 23.06
N ARG A 635 11.98 2.98 23.20
CA ARG A 635 10.52 2.92 23.09
C ARG A 635 10.02 2.36 21.74
N ASP A 636 10.59 2.86 20.65
CA ASP A 636 10.38 2.42 19.26
C ASP A 636 10.72 0.94 19.00
N LYS A 637 11.47 0.29 19.90
CA LYS A 637 11.82 -1.13 19.78
C LYS A 637 10.93 -2.06 20.60
N MET A 638 9.95 -1.54 21.32
CA MET A 638 9.12 -2.33 22.22
C MET A 638 7.93 -3.02 21.54
N ALA A 639 7.34 -2.43 20.50
CA ALA A 639 6.07 -2.90 19.94
C ALA A 639 6.13 -4.34 19.42
N ASN A 640 7.24 -4.74 18.78
CA ASN A 640 7.39 -6.11 18.29
C ASN A 640 7.44 -7.16 19.40
N PHE A 641 8.03 -6.84 20.55
CA PHE A 641 8.01 -7.72 21.72
C PHE A 641 6.64 -7.74 22.39
N LEU A 642 5.96 -6.58 22.46
CA LEU A 642 4.62 -6.46 23.03
C LEU A 642 3.59 -7.33 22.29
N ASN A 643 3.74 -7.46 20.97
CA ASN A 643 2.85 -8.23 20.12
C ASN A 643 3.41 -9.63 19.78
N ALA A 644 4.41 -10.13 20.52
CA ALA A 644 5.10 -11.36 20.12
C ALA A 644 4.18 -12.60 20.16
N SER A 645 3.31 -12.72 21.16
CA SER A 645 2.40 -13.88 21.29
C SER A 645 1.28 -13.87 20.24
N SER A 646 0.66 -12.72 19.98
CA SER A 646 -0.35 -12.57 18.93
C SER A 646 0.25 -12.75 17.54
N ARG A 647 1.44 -12.18 17.29
CA ARG A 647 2.17 -12.35 16.02
C ARG A 647 2.54 -13.80 15.74
N PHE A 648 2.89 -14.56 16.78
CA PHE A 648 3.14 -15.98 16.62
C PHE A 648 1.90 -16.70 16.07
N LEU A 649 0.71 -16.45 16.61
CA LEU A 649 -0.53 -17.07 16.12
C LEU A 649 -0.87 -16.65 14.68
N THR A 650 -0.68 -15.37 14.33
CA THR A 650 -0.92 -14.90 12.95
C THR A 650 0.07 -15.53 11.96
N LEU A 651 1.34 -15.66 12.36
CA LEU A 651 2.37 -16.30 11.52
C LEU A 651 2.14 -17.80 11.37
N VAL A 652 1.65 -18.48 12.41
CA VAL A 652 1.20 -19.87 12.31
C VAL A 652 0.13 -20.00 11.23
N SER A 653 -0.91 -19.17 11.29
CA SER A 653 -1.98 -19.19 10.29
C SER A 653 -1.46 -18.98 8.88
N PHE A 654 -0.60 -17.96 8.71
CA PHE A 654 0.03 -17.67 7.43
C PHE A 654 0.88 -18.83 6.90
N TRP A 655 1.71 -19.45 7.74
CA TRP A 655 2.56 -20.56 7.31
C TRP A 655 1.78 -21.86 7.11
N CYS A 656 0.64 -22.05 7.78
CA CYS A 656 -0.28 -23.14 7.45
C CYS A 656 -0.79 -23.00 6.02
N ASP A 657 -1.32 -21.83 5.67
CA ASP A 657 -1.81 -21.55 4.32
C ASP A 657 -0.69 -21.66 3.27
N PHE A 658 0.44 -20.97 3.49
CA PHE A 658 1.58 -20.96 2.58
C PHE A 658 2.11 -22.36 2.23
N TYR A 659 2.08 -23.29 3.20
CA TYR A 659 2.58 -24.66 3.03
C TYR A 659 1.46 -25.70 2.84
N GLY A 660 0.20 -25.28 2.67
CA GLY A 660 -0.94 -26.18 2.42
C GLY A 660 -1.28 -27.11 3.59
N ILE A 661 -1.08 -26.67 4.83
CA ILE A 661 -1.42 -27.42 6.04
C ILE A 661 -2.89 -27.13 6.41
N GLN A 662 -3.80 -27.90 5.82
CA GLN A 662 -5.25 -27.64 5.87
C GLN A 662 -5.88 -27.72 7.27
N ASP A 663 -5.44 -28.66 8.11
CA ASP A 663 -6.03 -28.86 9.43
C ASP A 663 -5.57 -27.83 10.48
N MET A 664 -4.53 -27.05 10.15
CA MET A 664 -3.86 -26.10 11.03
C MET A 664 -3.44 -26.66 12.40
N LYS A 665 -3.36 -27.99 12.57
CA LYS A 665 -3.04 -28.61 13.86
C LYS A 665 -1.54 -28.54 14.13
N VAL A 666 -1.17 -28.38 15.40
CA VAL A 666 0.24 -28.35 15.83
C VAL A 666 1.00 -29.60 15.36
N GLY A 667 0.36 -30.76 15.45
CA GLY A 667 0.96 -32.04 15.04
C GLY A 667 1.28 -32.11 13.55
N SER A 668 0.39 -31.61 12.70
CA SER A 668 0.56 -31.58 11.24
C SER A 668 1.60 -30.54 10.84
N PHE A 669 1.54 -29.34 11.43
CA PHE A 669 2.53 -28.29 11.22
C PHE A 669 3.94 -28.75 11.61
N ARG A 670 4.09 -29.40 12.76
CA ARG A 670 5.38 -29.90 13.26
C ARG A 670 6.06 -30.92 12.32
N LYS A 671 5.28 -31.64 11.50
CA LYS A 671 5.83 -32.56 10.49
C LYS A 671 6.42 -31.84 9.27
N ASN A 672 5.97 -30.61 9.00
CA ASN A 672 6.48 -29.80 7.91
C ASN A 672 7.68 -28.97 8.38
N GLN A 673 8.89 -29.49 8.16
CA GLN A 673 10.14 -28.85 8.61
C GLN A 673 10.35 -27.45 8.02
N GLU A 674 9.90 -27.21 6.79
CA GLU A 674 10.05 -25.91 6.14
C GLU A 674 9.14 -24.86 6.78
N ALA A 675 7.89 -25.23 7.09
CA ALA A 675 6.97 -24.38 7.84
C ALA A 675 7.53 -24.01 9.22
N VAL A 676 8.13 -24.98 9.94
CA VAL A 676 8.78 -24.72 11.24
C VAL A 676 9.95 -23.74 11.11
N LYS A 677 10.85 -23.96 10.15
CA LYS A 677 11.99 -23.06 9.90
C LYS A 677 11.52 -21.65 9.62
N MET A 678 10.52 -21.50 8.76
CA MET A 678 10.01 -20.19 8.36
C MET A 678 9.26 -19.48 9.48
N LEU A 679 8.49 -20.20 10.31
CA LEU A 679 7.86 -19.63 11.51
C LEU A 679 8.91 -19.12 12.49
N ASN A 680 9.92 -19.94 12.81
CA ASN A 680 10.97 -19.58 13.75
C ASN A 680 11.84 -18.42 13.26
N LEU A 681 12.16 -18.40 11.95
CA LEU A 681 12.87 -17.30 11.31
C LEU A 681 12.05 -16.01 11.34
N SER A 682 10.77 -16.08 11.02
CA SER A 682 9.85 -14.93 11.02
C SER A 682 9.78 -14.29 12.41
N MET A 683 9.64 -15.12 13.45
CA MET A 683 9.69 -14.63 14.83
C MET A 683 11.04 -14.01 15.17
N LEU A 684 12.16 -14.61 14.75
CA LEU A 684 13.49 -14.08 15.05
C LEU A 684 13.76 -12.72 14.37
N ILE A 685 13.36 -12.56 13.09
CA ILE A 685 13.44 -11.29 12.36
C ILE A 685 12.61 -10.22 13.09
N SER A 686 11.39 -10.58 13.47
CA SER A 686 10.48 -9.66 14.16
C SER A 686 11.02 -9.20 15.51
N LEU A 687 11.58 -10.12 16.31
CA LEU A 687 12.13 -9.82 17.64
C LEU A 687 13.46 -9.06 17.58
N GLU A 688 14.27 -9.23 16.52
CA GLU A 688 15.48 -8.44 16.35
C GLU A 688 15.16 -6.96 16.04
N ASN A 689 14.17 -6.74 15.17
CA ASN A 689 13.66 -5.41 14.81
C ASN A 689 14.77 -4.41 14.38
N LYS A 690 15.62 -4.79 13.42
CA LYS A 690 16.69 -3.92 12.87
C LYS A 690 16.50 -3.65 11.38
N ALA A 691 16.61 -2.38 11.00
CA ALA A 691 16.51 -1.92 9.61
C ALA A 691 17.52 -2.60 8.68
N GLU A 692 18.76 -2.78 9.14
CA GLU A 692 19.80 -3.42 8.32
C GLU A 692 19.45 -4.86 7.90
N THR A 693 18.83 -5.64 8.79
CA THR A 693 18.39 -7.01 8.47
C THR A 693 17.21 -6.98 7.49
N GLU A 694 16.26 -6.07 7.70
CA GLU A 694 15.12 -5.86 6.79
C GLU A 694 15.60 -5.47 5.40
N GLU A 695 16.48 -4.49 5.28
CA GLU A 695 17.02 -4.02 4.01
C GLU A 695 17.67 -5.15 3.20
N SER A 696 18.57 -5.94 3.80
CA SER A 696 19.18 -7.10 3.13
C SER A 696 18.16 -8.10 2.59
N ILE A 697 17.07 -8.33 3.32
CA ILE A 697 15.98 -9.22 2.89
C ILE A 697 15.18 -8.56 1.76
N THR A 698 14.81 -7.29 1.89
CA THR A 698 14.02 -6.54 0.89
C THR A 698 14.76 -6.44 -0.45
N GLN A 699 16.10 -6.33 -0.45
CA GLN A 699 16.92 -6.33 -1.68
C GLN A 699 16.80 -7.64 -2.49
N THR A 700 16.45 -8.76 -1.85
CA THR A 700 16.27 -10.06 -2.56
C THR A 700 15.13 -10.01 -3.57
N ARG A 701 14.20 -9.05 -3.44
CA ARG A 701 13.17 -8.79 -4.46
C ARG A 701 13.78 -8.57 -5.84
N TYR A 702 14.82 -7.75 -5.92
CA TYR A 702 15.51 -7.48 -7.18
C TYR A 702 16.30 -8.70 -7.67
N MET A 703 16.80 -9.54 -6.75
CA MET A 703 17.49 -10.78 -7.12
C MET A 703 16.52 -11.80 -7.73
N TYR A 704 15.32 -11.99 -7.16
CA TYR A 704 14.29 -12.85 -7.77
C TYR A 704 13.80 -12.30 -9.11
N GLN A 705 13.62 -10.97 -9.24
CA GLN A 705 13.26 -10.35 -10.52
C GLN A 705 14.31 -10.63 -11.61
N GLU A 706 15.60 -10.66 -11.26
CA GLU A 706 16.67 -11.07 -12.18
C GLU A 706 16.57 -12.54 -12.56
N ILE A 707 16.31 -13.42 -11.58
CA ILE A 707 16.15 -14.86 -11.79
C ILE A 707 14.98 -15.20 -12.73
N PHE A 708 13.89 -14.44 -12.67
CA PHE A 708 12.73 -14.66 -13.54
C PHE A 708 12.93 -14.20 -14.99
N LYS A 709 14.07 -13.59 -15.33
CA LYS A 709 14.37 -13.28 -16.73
C LYS A 709 14.54 -14.57 -17.53
N SER A 710 13.89 -14.62 -18.69
CA SER A 710 14.05 -15.74 -19.62
C SER A 710 15.49 -15.90 -20.07
N ASN A 711 15.97 -17.15 -20.22
CA ASN A 711 17.26 -17.43 -20.84
C ASN A 711 17.35 -16.95 -22.30
N LEU A 712 16.20 -16.70 -22.94
CA LEU A 712 16.07 -16.11 -24.27
C LEU A 712 16.11 -14.57 -24.26
N SER A 713 16.07 -13.94 -23.08
CA SER A 713 16.24 -12.49 -22.95
C SER A 713 17.62 -12.07 -23.46
N LYS A 714 17.65 -10.95 -24.20
CA LYS A 714 18.91 -10.29 -24.61
C LYS A 714 19.77 -9.93 -23.41
N SER A 715 19.14 -9.54 -22.31
CA SER A 715 19.78 -9.31 -21.01
C SER A 715 19.68 -10.58 -20.17
N LYS A 716 20.82 -11.27 -20.00
CA LYS A 716 20.90 -12.49 -19.18
C LYS A 716 20.57 -12.20 -17.70
N PRO A 717 20.01 -13.18 -16.96
CA PRO A 717 19.83 -13.08 -15.51
C PRO A 717 21.14 -12.75 -14.80
N ASP A 718 21.15 -11.72 -13.95
CA ASP A 718 22.33 -11.33 -13.16
C ASP A 718 21.90 -10.87 -11.74
N PRO A 719 21.40 -11.79 -10.89
CA PRO A 719 21.06 -11.47 -9.50
C PRO A 719 22.27 -11.00 -8.66
N MET A 720 23.49 -11.44 -8.99
CA MET A 720 24.69 -11.12 -8.21
C MET A 720 25.10 -9.64 -8.31
N LYS A 721 24.62 -8.88 -9.30
CA LYS A 721 24.81 -7.42 -9.33
C LYS A 721 24.23 -6.71 -8.10
N ILE A 722 23.23 -7.32 -7.44
CA ILE A 722 22.59 -6.76 -6.24
C ILE A 722 23.51 -6.87 -5.02
N CYS A 723 24.57 -7.68 -5.06
CA CYS A 723 25.57 -7.74 -3.99
C CYS A 723 26.19 -6.36 -3.70
N GLU A 724 26.28 -5.46 -4.69
CA GLU A 724 26.76 -4.07 -4.48
C GLU A 724 25.82 -3.22 -3.60
N LYS A 725 24.58 -3.67 -3.41
CA LYS A 725 23.56 -3.02 -2.56
C LYS A 725 23.36 -3.72 -1.22
N LEU A 726 23.93 -4.90 -1.01
CA LEU A 726 23.88 -5.58 0.28
C LEU A 726 24.82 -4.89 1.27
N SER A 727 24.49 -4.93 2.56
CA SER A 727 25.32 -4.32 3.60
C SER A 727 26.73 -4.94 3.61
N ASP A 728 27.72 -4.12 3.31
CA ASP A 728 29.13 -4.44 3.43
C ASP A 728 29.63 -4.35 4.90
N HIS A 729 28.81 -3.81 5.82
CA HIS A 729 29.18 -3.67 7.23
C HIS A 729 28.14 -4.28 8.18
N PRO A 730 27.88 -5.60 8.14
CA PRO A 730 26.85 -6.25 8.97
C PRO A 730 27.12 -6.04 10.46
N ARG A 731 26.31 -5.21 11.13
CA ARG A 731 26.40 -4.98 12.59
C ARG A 731 25.48 -5.91 13.39
N SER A 732 24.68 -6.71 12.69
CA SER A 732 23.89 -7.81 13.25
C SER A 732 24.44 -9.18 12.83
N ARG A 733 24.44 -10.14 13.76
CA ARG A 733 24.70 -11.56 13.44
C ARG A 733 23.57 -12.19 12.62
N LEU A 734 22.32 -11.76 12.79
CA LEU A 734 21.21 -12.22 11.96
C LEU A 734 21.32 -11.66 10.54
N ASN A 735 21.66 -10.39 10.36
CA ASN A 735 21.93 -9.85 9.01
C ASN A 735 23.08 -10.62 8.33
N LEU A 736 24.19 -10.85 9.03
CA LEU A 736 25.28 -11.66 8.48
C LEU A 736 24.81 -13.07 8.09
N TRP A 737 23.96 -13.71 8.92
CA TRP A 737 23.36 -15.00 8.59
C TRP A 737 22.46 -14.91 7.35
N CYS A 738 21.61 -13.89 7.23
CA CYS A 738 20.77 -13.67 6.05
C CYS A 738 21.62 -13.56 4.78
N ILE A 739 22.67 -12.73 4.78
CA ILE A 739 23.58 -12.56 3.62
C ILE A 739 24.24 -13.90 3.25
N LYS A 740 24.65 -14.69 4.25
CA LYS A 740 25.21 -16.04 4.05
C LYS A 740 24.23 -17.04 3.44
N LYS A 741 22.92 -16.84 3.59
CA LYS A 741 21.89 -17.67 2.94
C LYS A 741 21.51 -17.14 1.55
N ILE A 742 21.37 -15.82 1.43
CA ILE A 742 21.02 -15.12 0.19
C ILE A 742 22.00 -15.49 -0.94
N ILE A 743 23.31 -15.26 -0.74
CA ILE A 743 24.29 -15.41 -1.82
C ILE A 743 24.31 -16.85 -2.38
N PRO A 744 24.49 -17.91 -1.56
CA PRO A 744 24.47 -19.28 -2.07
C PRO A 744 23.10 -19.69 -2.63
N GLY A 745 21.99 -19.26 -2.01
CA GLY A 745 20.65 -19.61 -2.47
C GLY A 745 20.35 -19.08 -3.87
N PHE A 746 20.76 -17.84 -4.17
CA PHE A 746 20.61 -17.28 -5.52
C PHE A 746 21.63 -17.85 -6.51
N LEU A 747 22.88 -18.11 -6.11
CA LEU A 747 23.83 -18.81 -6.98
C LEU A 747 23.32 -20.20 -7.39
N GLU A 748 22.65 -20.91 -6.49
CA GLU A 748 22.05 -22.19 -6.82
C GLU A 748 20.92 -22.04 -7.86
N MET A 749 20.07 -21.03 -7.73
CA MET A 749 19.04 -20.72 -8.74
C MET A 749 19.64 -20.21 -10.06
N VAL A 750 20.86 -19.67 -10.08
CA VAL A 750 21.56 -19.34 -11.34
C VAL A 750 22.06 -20.61 -12.02
N ARG A 751 22.63 -21.54 -11.24
CA ARG A 751 23.14 -22.83 -11.75
C ARG A 751 22.01 -23.76 -12.19
N VAL A 752 20.89 -23.72 -11.49
CA VAL A 752 19.67 -24.46 -11.80
C VAL A 752 18.49 -23.48 -11.90
N PRO A 753 18.31 -22.83 -13.08
CA PRO A 753 17.30 -21.80 -13.29
C PRO A 753 15.87 -22.27 -12.99
N PRO A 754 15.06 -21.44 -12.31
CA PRO A 754 13.62 -21.63 -12.23
C PRO A 754 12.99 -21.66 -13.62
N THR A 755 12.06 -22.58 -13.83
CA THR A 755 11.35 -22.74 -15.10
C THR A 755 9.85 -22.76 -14.87
N ARG A 756 9.12 -21.93 -15.61
CA ARG A 756 7.66 -21.89 -15.57
C ARG A 756 7.10 -23.15 -16.22
N CYS A 757 6.22 -23.85 -15.52
CA CYS A 757 5.47 -24.98 -16.06
C CYS A 757 4.43 -24.47 -17.06
N LYS A 758 4.40 -25.05 -18.27
CA LYS A 758 3.42 -24.70 -19.31
C LYS A 758 2.04 -25.34 -19.10
N GLN A 759 1.96 -26.39 -18.29
CA GLN A 759 0.72 -27.08 -18.00
C GLN A 759 0.01 -26.37 -16.85
N MET A 760 -1.24 -25.99 -17.07
CA MET A 760 -2.13 -25.67 -15.95
C MET A 760 -2.20 -26.93 -15.08
N PRO A 761 -1.96 -26.85 -13.76
CA PRO A 761 -2.35 -27.95 -12.90
C PRO A 761 -3.84 -28.21 -13.19
N VAL A 762 -4.20 -29.49 -13.36
CA VAL A 762 -5.59 -29.90 -13.16
C VAL A 762 -5.99 -29.28 -11.83
N ARG A 763 -7.10 -28.53 -11.78
CA ARG A 763 -7.66 -28.11 -10.49
C ARG A 763 -7.95 -29.39 -9.73
N ASP A 764 -7.02 -29.82 -8.87
CA ASP A 764 -7.40 -30.66 -7.75
C ASP A 764 -8.32 -29.76 -6.93
N GLU A 765 -9.61 -30.10 -6.90
CA GLU A 765 -10.65 -29.42 -6.11
C GLU A 765 -10.26 -29.29 -4.62
N ASP A 766 -9.23 -30.02 -4.19
CA ASP A 766 -8.69 -30.07 -2.84
C ASP A 766 -7.45 -29.17 -2.57
N SER A 767 -6.91 -28.43 -3.56
CA SER A 767 -5.71 -27.59 -3.35
C SER A 767 -6.04 -26.16 -2.90
N THR A 768 -6.41 -26.02 -1.63
CA THR A 768 -6.87 -24.77 -0.98
C THR A 768 -5.76 -23.86 -0.42
N GLY A 769 -4.56 -23.84 -1.01
CA GLY A 769 -3.45 -22.99 -0.54
C GLY A 769 -3.04 -21.95 -1.58
N VAL A 770 -2.98 -20.68 -1.16
CA VAL A 770 -2.57 -19.47 -1.90
C VAL A 770 -3.19 -19.36 -3.30
N ASP A 771 -4.17 -18.46 -3.51
CA ASP A 771 -4.80 -18.14 -4.80
C ASP A 771 -3.86 -18.35 -6.01
N MET A 772 -3.88 -19.57 -6.54
CA MET A 772 -2.92 -19.96 -7.57
C MET A 772 -3.41 -19.33 -8.87
N VAL A 773 -2.81 -18.19 -9.21
CA VAL A 773 -3.06 -17.53 -10.48
C VAL A 773 -2.80 -18.53 -11.62
N PRO A 774 -3.71 -18.64 -12.61
CA PRO A 774 -3.53 -19.48 -13.78
C PRO A 774 -2.11 -19.42 -14.36
N GLY A 775 -1.41 -20.55 -14.31
CA GLY A 775 -0.05 -20.69 -14.85
C GLY A 775 1.07 -20.17 -13.93
N ASP A 776 0.85 -19.91 -12.64
CA ASP A 776 1.91 -19.58 -11.68
C ASP A 776 2.55 -20.82 -11.02
N THR A 777 2.87 -21.82 -11.83
CA THR A 777 3.55 -23.04 -11.35
C THR A 777 5.00 -23.05 -11.84
N TRP A 778 5.95 -23.26 -10.92
CA TRP A 778 7.38 -23.20 -11.20
C TRP A 778 8.12 -24.47 -10.76
N ARG A 779 9.15 -24.85 -11.51
CA ARG A 779 10.16 -25.85 -11.12
C ARG A 779 11.45 -25.13 -10.78
N ASN A 780 12.23 -25.73 -9.88
CA ASN A 780 13.54 -25.22 -9.42
C ASN A 780 13.52 -23.84 -8.75
N LEU A 781 12.33 -23.25 -8.52
CA LEU A 781 12.21 -22.07 -7.69
C LEU A 781 12.42 -22.48 -6.23
N LYS A 782 13.25 -21.71 -5.50
CA LYS A 782 13.70 -22.04 -4.16
C LYS A 782 13.48 -20.90 -3.19
N ASN A 783 13.26 -21.27 -1.93
CA ASN A 783 13.35 -20.37 -0.79
C ASN A 783 14.84 -20.15 -0.48
N PHE A 784 15.34 -18.93 -0.63
CA PHE A 784 16.77 -18.65 -0.43
C PHE A 784 17.23 -18.79 1.03
N PHE A 785 16.32 -18.77 2.01
CA PHE A 785 16.69 -18.98 3.42
C PHE A 785 16.95 -20.45 3.74
N THR A 786 16.08 -21.34 3.27
CA THR A 786 16.07 -22.76 3.66
C THR A 786 16.58 -23.70 2.58
N GLY A 787 16.63 -23.26 1.33
CA GLY A 787 16.86 -24.10 0.14
C GLY A 787 15.65 -24.94 -0.27
N GLY A 788 14.54 -24.83 0.46
CA GLY A 788 13.29 -25.55 0.18
C GLY A 788 12.67 -25.14 -1.16
N ARG A 789 11.86 -26.02 -1.74
CA ARG A 789 11.17 -25.77 -3.01
C ARG A 789 10.03 -24.77 -2.82
N LEU A 790 9.90 -23.84 -3.76
CA LEU A 790 8.73 -22.98 -3.94
C LEU A 790 7.99 -23.41 -5.22
N ASN A 791 6.67 -23.51 -5.14
CA ASN A 791 5.86 -23.98 -6.26
C ASN A 791 5.27 -22.84 -7.11
N SER A 792 5.22 -21.62 -6.58
CA SER A 792 4.64 -20.45 -7.24
C SER A 792 5.52 -19.21 -7.08
N ALA A 793 5.42 -18.26 -8.02
CA ALA A 793 6.08 -16.96 -7.87
C ALA A 793 5.43 -16.15 -6.76
N THR A 794 4.12 -16.30 -6.52
CA THR A 794 3.42 -15.72 -5.35
C THR A 794 4.09 -16.14 -4.04
N SER A 795 4.46 -17.41 -3.88
CA SER A 795 5.23 -17.86 -2.72
C SER A 795 6.58 -17.15 -2.61
N ALA A 796 7.31 -16.97 -3.73
CA ALA A 796 8.57 -16.25 -3.71
C ALA A 796 8.39 -14.78 -3.31
N VAL A 797 7.33 -14.11 -3.78
CA VAL A 797 6.99 -12.73 -3.36
C VAL A 797 6.82 -12.67 -1.85
N ASN A 798 6.02 -13.55 -1.27
CA ASN A 798 5.83 -13.62 0.18
C ASN A 798 7.14 -13.77 0.97
N ILE A 799 8.11 -14.56 0.48
CA ILE A 799 9.43 -14.68 1.11
C ILE A 799 10.22 -13.36 1.06
N MET A 800 10.15 -12.61 -0.05
CA MET A 800 10.85 -11.32 -0.19
C MET A 800 10.34 -10.27 0.81
N TYR A 801 9.08 -10.38 1.24
CA TYR A 801 8.44 -9.42 2.15
C TYR A 801 8.62 -9.76 3.64
N LEU A 802 9.37 -10.80 3.99
CA LEU A 802 9.65 -11.12 5.41
C LEU A 802 10.43 -10.02 6.14
N GLY A 803 11.16 -9.17 5.42
CA GLY A 803 11.81 -7.99 5.99
C GLY A 803 10.81 -7.06 6.71
N TYR A 804 9.56 -6.98 6.22
CA TYR A 804 8.52 -6.12 6.78
C TYR A 804 7.96 -6.56 8.14
N LEU A 805 8.45 -7.68 8.71
CA LEU A 805 8.20 -8.03 10.12
C LEU A 805 8.91 -7.08 11.10
N LYS A 806 9.81 -6.23 10.60
CA LYS A 806 10.40 -5.08 11.28
C LYS A 806 9.34 -3.99 11.50
N ASP A 807 9.36 -3.35 12.65
CA ASP A 807 8.39 -2.29 12.99
C ASP A 807 8.64 -1.01 12.18
N LYS A 808 7.62 -0.56 11.43
CA LYS A 808 7.71 0.67 10.61
C LYS A 808 7.62 1.95 11.46
N ASN A 809 7.12 1.88 12.69
CA ASN A 809 6.94 3.04 13.58
C ASN A 809 8.23 3.48 14.30
N GLU A 810 9.40 3.10 13.77
CA GLU A 810 10.68 3.56 14.30
C GLU A 810 10.89 5.02 13.90
N GLU A 811 10.89 5.94 14.88
CA GLU A 811 11.30 7.32 14.66
C GLU A 811 12.79 7.34 14.23
N ALA A 812 13.06 7.88 13.04
CA ALA A 812 14.38 7.89 12.39
C ALA A 812 15.42 8.74 13.16
#